data_AF-A0A9E2QMY9-F1
#
_entry.id   AF-A0A9E2QMY9-F1
#
_cell.length_a   1.000
_cell.length_b   1.000
_cell.length_c   1.000
_cell.angle_alpha   90.00
_cell.angle_beta   90.00
_cell.angle_gamma   90.00
#
_symmetry.space_group_name_H-M   'P 1'
#
loop_
_entity.id
_entity.type
_entity.pdbx_description
1 polymer ?
#
loop_
_entity_poly.entity_id
_entity_poly.type
_entity_poly.pdbx_seq_one_letter_code
_entity_poly.pdbx_strand_id
1 'polypeptide(L)'
;MRFFTTLILLIAFTVHLKANTYYISNNGDDLNDGLSIATPFKTFQPINALILQVGDSILLESGHWFTGTLMPAMNGPQVKRLYIGIYNGSEKAVISGGFTPYGWSVDGDTASVVVDQHITSVYLNGQRQTPARFPDFGFLPIASVNGTIGFSSSGLTQINETWNGATARIRSSPNEYVSGLVDQYNSGALVFSDPISNAPTPGSGFYLDQSYKALSTFGEWYYDTATYKLSYLTNNPSALTNQVVAVSEDYGLLFMASCDSIIIENLDIRFNNRSGIYFPSTVNNTLIRNCAFNYGNDAGILIDGIATKVDFHNNTFNDFLTNGIHVFQLWYSRINQNTFTNIGAVAGQGRSGYFQYTPIFSGFMAYSEINDNTIKHFGNSAIKCDGPFNCFRRNYIEDGMLCTTTSGALNFYGDVSKELIIEDNFILNIKGNQDGLPQYDGLICGILLNGLCHNNTIHHNTIANCGSYGIWITTGNYEHTITGNLIYNNRIAQLSLNDFYGVPGSNKNHVIKNNIFYCLSGEQVCLEYETLNPENLYSATDSNYYCNPYNYTAVREKFVFEEPATVTYPLPAWQKRILADSNSIAPGLSLNQYTIDAETEHELITNGNFTANFDDWELYADAGMDLLLDNDIGMDGGCVKVLLQDTALTFAQINSKAFSLTNNQFYRLRYSVFGNQSSYMNTSVYLKGGDYHPVGLDRFNTYITNRTEKEFIFRSTEDCASCAVRLSMFKGDSLLVLDNISLRQVSVSLLDSTLSNRLILNYSDQQTEINLNDTTYFDLNGNTITGTFNLPAYSSYVLVPQQIIFNSINNPVLNQSTIQVYPNPATDHIQIILPEYHMGSSYEVINISGQLVKRESMSSDVVHSIDLSHITPGIYILRVINERGVYTQRLVKL
;
A
#
# COMPACT_ATOMS: atom_id res chain seq x y z
N MET A 1 17.23 -80.55 35.67
CA MET A 1 16.61 -79.36 35.05
C MET A 1 16.90 -78.19 35.97
N ARG A 2 17.74 -77.25 35.51
CA ARG A 2 18.19 -76.06 36.24
C ARG A 2 17.10 -74.99 36.20
N PHE A 3 17.01 -74.11 37.21
CA PHE A 3 17.03 -72.66 37.03
C PHE A 3 17.18 -71.99 38.41
N PHE A 4 18.36 -71.43 38.65
CA PHE A 4 18.65 -70.49 39.74
C PHE A 4 18.39 -69.08 39.21
N THR A 5 17.62 -68.30 39.95
CA THR A 5 17.35 -66.88 39.72
C THR A 5 18.51 -66.04 40.26
N THR A 6 19.16 -65.27 39.40
CA THR A 6 20.16 -64.25 39.79
C THR A 6 19.53 -62.87 39.61
N LEU A 7 19.34 -62.14 40.71
CA LEU A 7 18.89 -60.75 40.75
C LEU A 7 20.13 -59.85 40.59
N ILE A 8 20.23 -59.12 39.46
CA ILE A 8 21.25 -58.08 39.25
C ILE A 8 20.65 -56.74 39.68
N LEU A 9 21.22 -56.15 40.73
CA LEU A 9 20.91 -54.81 41.23
C LEU A 9 21.60 -53.77 40.33
N LEU A 10 20.85 -53.07 39.48
CA LEU A 10 21.36 -51.96 38.66
C LEU A 10 21.36 -50.68 39.52
N ILE A 11 22.52 -50.27 40.01
CA ILE A 11 22.71 -48.99 40.69
C ILE A 11 22.69 -47.90 39.62
N ALA A 12 21.59 -47.14 39.54
CA ALA A 12 21.50 -45.93 38.74
C ALA A 12 22.36 -44.83 39.38
N PHE A 13 23.57 -44.62 38.89
CA PHE A 13 24.33 -43.40 39.15
C PHE A 13 23.64 -42.24 38.45
N THR A 14 22.93 -41.40 39.21
CA THR A 14 22.51 -40.07 38.74
C THR A 14 23.74 -39.18 38.67
N VAL A 15 24.43 -39.17 37.53
CA VAL A 15 25.44 -38.15 37.21
C VAL A 15 24.71 -36.81 37.13
N HIS A 16 24.88 -35.97 38.15
CA HIS A 16 24.50 -34.57 38.05
C HIS A 16 25.51 -33.91 37.09
N LEU A 17 25.16 -33.82 35.81
CA LEU A 17 25.88 -32.96 34.88
C LEU A 17 25.72 -31.52 35.38
N LYS A 18 26.81 -30.96 35.93
CA LYS A 18 26.84 -29.58 36.39
C LYS A 18 27.14 -28.70 35.18
N ALA A 19 26.19 -27.83 34.82
CA ALA A 19 26.41 -26.79 33.82
C ALA A 19 27.46 -25.79 34.30
N ASN A 20 28.41 -25.44 33.44
CA ASN A 20 29.39 -24.40 33.68
C ASN A 20 28.89 -23.04 33.17
N THR A 21 29.41 -21.98 33.79
CA THR A 21 29.21 -20.61 33.31
C THR A 21 30.58 -20.02 33.01
N TYR A 22 30.79 -19.63 31.76
CA TYR A 22 32.03 -19.03 31.28
C TYR A 22 31.88 -17.51 31.20
N TYR A 23 32.83 -16.78 31.77
CA TYR A 23 32.84 -15.31 31.86
C TYR A 23 33.92 -14.73 30.94
N ILE A 24 33.57 -13.67 30.22
CA ILE A 24 34.46 -12.99 29.28
C ILE A 24 34.47 -11.49 29.61
N SER A 25 35.65 -10.89 29.71
CA SER A 25 35.85 -9.47 30.04
C SER A 25 37.14 -8.93 29.43
N ASN A 26 37.12 -7.70 28.90
CA ASN A 26 38.35 -7.01 28.46
C ASN A 26 39.38 -6.79 29.58
N ASN A 27 38.96 -6.88 30.85
CA ASN A 27 39.84 -6.83 32.03
C ASN A 27 40.37 -8.21 32.44
N GLY A 28 39.99 -9.28 31.73
CA GLY A 28 40.42 -10.65 31.97
C GLY A 28 41.79 -10.99 31.40
N ASP A 29 42.11 -12.28 31.42
CA ASP A 29 43.32 -12.89 30.85
C ASP A 29 42.93 -14.20 30.17
N ASP A 30 43.44 -14.47 28.96
CA ASP A 30 43.16 -15.70 28.21
C ASP A 30 43.87 -16.93 28.82
N LEU A 31 44.74 -16.74 29.81
CA LEU A 31 45.29 -17.80 30.66
C LEU A 31 44.38 -18.21 31.83
N ASN A 32 43.30 -17.46 32.09
CA ASN A 32 42.33 -17.80 33.13
C ASN A 32 41.49 -19.04 32.74
N ASP A 33 40.74 -19.60 33.69
CA ASP A 33 39.83 -20.73 33.44
C ASP A 33 38.45 -20.30 32.90
N GLY A 34 38.11 -19.02 33.01
CA GLY A 34 36.83 -18.46 32.59
C GLY A 34 35.66 -18.86 33.50
N LEU A 35 35.86 -19.59 34.61
CA LEU A 35 34.77 -20.18 35.40
C LEU A 35 34.24 -19.29 36.52
N SER A 36 34.82 -18.09 36.69
CA SER A 36 34.37 -17.10 37.66
C SER A 36 34.54 -15.67 37.16
N ILE A 37 33.76 -14.75 37.73
CA ILE A 37 33.88 -13.30 37.46
C ILE A 37 35.27 -12.76 37.81
N ALA A 38 35.99 -13.38 38.74
CA ALA A 38 37.35 -12.97 39.13
C ALA A 38 38.44 -13.49 38.17
N THR A 39 38.13 -14.52 37.38
CA THR A 39 39.04 -15.16 36.42
C THR A 39 38.39 -15.30 35.03
N PRO A 40 37.88 -14.21 34.42
CA PRO A 40 37.25 -14.28 33.12
C PRO A 40 38.30 -14.41 32.00
N PHE A 41 37.91 -15.00 30.88
CA PHE A 41 38.68 -14.91 29.64
C PHE A 41 38.73 -13.47 29.14
N LYS A 42 39.78 -13.12 28.37
CA LYS A 42 39.92 -11.79 27.78
C LYS A 42 39.25 -11.68 26.42
N THR A 43 39.43 -12.69 25.58
CA THR A 43 38.97 -12.74 24.19
C THR A 43 38.09 -13.97 23.94
N PHE A 44 37.60 -14.14 22.71
CA PHE A 44 36.88 -15.35 22.31
C PHE A 44 37.79 -16.56 22.08
N GLN A 45 39.12 -16.38 22.00
CA GLN A 45 40.02 -17.48 21.64
C GLN A 45 39.92 -18.69 22.59
N PRO A 46 39.94 -18.51 23.94
CA PRO A 46 39.81 -19.66 24.83
C PRO A 46 38.45 -20.35 24.73
N ILE A 47 37.35 -19.60 24.73
CA ILE A 47 36.00 -20.17 24.69
C ILE A 47 35.71 -20.89 23.36
N ASN A 48 36.24 -20.40 22.24
CA ASN A 48 36.11 -21.05 20.93
C ASN A 48 36.91 -22.35 20.83
N ALA A 49 37.93 -22.54 21.68
CA ALA A 49 38.72 -23.77 21.75
C ALA A 49 38.10 -24.82 22.69
N LEU A 50 37.08 -24.47 23.48
CA LEU A 50 36.41 -25.37 24.41
C LEU A 50 35.31 -26.19 23.72
N ILE A 51 35.14 -27.42 24.21
CA ILE A 51 33.97 -28.24 23.91
C ILE A 51 33.00 -28.14 25.09
N LEU A 52 31.96 -27.35 24.89
CA LEU A 52 30.92 -27.07 25.89
C LEU A 52 30.09 -28.31 26.18
N GLN A 53 29.46 -28.31 27.34
CA GLN A 53 28.51 -29.31 27.79
C GLN A 53 27.07 -28.77 27.71
N VAL A 54 26.11 -29.69 27.62
CA VAL A 54 24.69 -29.35 27.60
C VAL A 54 24.32 -28.61 28.90
N GLY A 55 23.72 -27.43 28.77
CA GLY A 55 23.35 -26.57 29.90
C GLY A 55 24.32 -25.44 30.19
N ASP A 56 25.51 -25.43 29.56
CA ASP A 56 26.51 -24.39 29.78
C ASP A 56 26.01 -22.99 29.39
N SER A 57 26.67 -21.97 29.94
CA SER A 57 26.39 -20.56 29.69
C SER A 57 27.66 -19.79 29.32
N ILE A 58 27.54 -18.82 28.41
CA ILE A 58 28.60 -17.88 28.04
C ILE A 58 28.11 -16.46 28.36
N LEU A 59 28.80 -15.78 29.28
CA LEU A 59 28.44 -14.45 29.77
C LEU A 59 29.53 -13.44 29.43
N LEU A 60 29.16 -12.41 28.68
CA LEU A 60 30.02 -11.30 28.33
C LEU A 60 29.81 -10.15 29.33
N GLU A 61 30.87 -9.48 29.76
CA GLU A 61 30.72 -8.38 30.70
C GLU A 61 29.97 -7.21 30.06
N SER A 62 28.96 -6.70 30.77
CA SER A 62 28.12 -5.59 30.35
C SER A 62 28.95 -4.36 29.93
N GLY A 63 28.60 -3.74 28.80
CA GLY A 63 29.28 -2.54 28.28
C GLY A 63 30.65 -2.77 27.60
N HIS A 64 31.21 -3.97 27.67
CA HIS A 64 32.50 -4.27 27.03
C HIS A 64 32.37 -4.59 25.54
N TRP A 65 33.44 -4.30 24.78
CA TRP A 65 33.55 -4.55 23.33
C TRP A 65 34.53 -5.69 23.05
N PHE A 66 34.05 -6.73 22.36
CA PHE A 66 34.83 -7.89 21.99
C PHE A 66 34.91 -7.99 20.47
N THR A 67 36.14 -7.99 19.93
CA THR A 67 36.37 -8.14 18.49
C THR A 67 36.58 -9.61 18.13
N GLY A 68 35.93 -10.06 17.06
CA GLY A 68 36.04 -11.43 16.54
C GLY A 68 34.70 -12.17 16.48
N THR A 69 34.77 -13.45 16.07
CA THR A 69 33.61 -14.35 15.99
C THR A 69 33.52 -15.24 17.23
N LEU A 70 32.35 -15.33 17.88
CA LEU A 70 32.06 -16.32 18.92
C LEU A 70 31.53 -17.62 18.28
N MET A 71 32.16 -18.75 18.56
CA MET A 71 31.93 -20.04 17.90
C MET A 71 31.65 -21.17 18.92
N PRO A 72 30.45 -21.22 19.53
CA PRO A 72 30.15 -22.26 20.50
C PRO A 72 30.14 -23.66 19.87
N ALA A 73 30.84 -24.61 20.50
CA ALA A 73 30.92 -26.00 20.04
C ALA A 73 30.57 -26.97 21.17
N MET A 74 29.89 -28.07 20.85
CA MET A 74 29.57 -29.17 21.79
C MET A 74 29.90 -30.52 21.15
N ASN A 75 30.10 -31.55 21.98
CA ASN A 75 30.23 -32.91 21.49
C ASN A 75 28.89 -33.43 20.95
N GLY A 76 28.92 -33.98 19.73
CA GLY A 76 27.74 -34.55 19.06
C GLY A 76 27.24 -33.69 17.90
N PRO A 77 26.16 -34.12 17.23
CA PRO A 77 25.69 -33.48 16.00
C PRO A 77 24.92 -32.16 16.22
N GLN A 78 24.66 -31.78 17.48
CA GLN A 78 23.87 -30.60 17.81
C GLN A 78 24.42 -29.85 19.03
N VAL A 79 24.32 -28.51 19.01
CA VAL A 79 24.48 -27.64 20.19
C VAL A 79 23.14 -27.56 20.91
N LYS A 80 23.10 -27.83 22.22
CA LYS A 80 21.85 -27.90 22.99
C LYS A 80 21.88 -27.21 24.33
N ARG A 81 20.78 -26.54 24.69
CA ARG A 81 20.58 -25.89 26.01
C ARG A 81 21.74 -24.96 26.36
N LEU A 82 22.08 -24.06 25.46
CA LEU A 82 23.14 -23.07 25.63
C LEU A 82 22.50 -21.71 25.89
N TYR A 83 22.98 -21.01 26.92
CA TYR A 83 22.63 -19.62 27.18
C TYR A 83 23.80 -18.70 26.84
N ILE A 84 23.54 -17.64 26.08
CA ILE A 84 24.51 -16.59 25.76
C ILE A 84 23.90 -15.24 26.12
N GLY A 85 24.58 -14.47 26.96
CA GLY A 85 24.11 -13.15 27.36
C GLY A 85 25.17 -12.36 28.10
N ILE A 86 24.72 -11.50 29.03
CA ILE A 86 25.60 -10.59 29.77
C ILE A 86 25.64 -10.89 31.27
N TYR A 87 26.65 -10.32 31.94
CA TYR A 87 26.72 -10.22 33.40
C TYR A 87 27.23 -8.84 33.84
N ASN A 88 27.07 -8.53 35.13
CA ASN A 88 27.58 -7.31 35.78
C ASN A 88 26.99 -5.97 35.27
N GLY A 89 25.75 -5.96 34.79
CA GLY A 89 25.08 -4.73 34.37
C GLY A 89 23.86 -4.97 33.47
N SER A 90 23.36 -3.90 32.86
CA SER A 90 22.23 -3.92 31.91
C SER A 90 22.59 -3.37 30.52
N GLU A 91 23.78 -2.79 30.36
CA GLU A 91 24.27 -2.35 29.06
C GLU A 91 24.69 -3.58 28.23
N LYS A 92 24.28 -3.62 26.96
CA LYS A 92 24.62 -4.74 26.06
C LYS A 92 26.13 -4.85 25.90
N ALA A 93 26.65 -6.07 25.97
CA ALA A 93 28.02 -6.35 25.53
C ALA A 93 28.07 -6.32 24.00
N VAL A 94 29.13 -5.73 23.44
CA VAL A 94 29.30 -5.58 21.99
C VAL A 94 30.16 -6.71 21.44
N ILE A 95 29.66 -7.41 20.42
CA ILE A 95 30.39 -8.35 19.58
C ILE A 95 30.61 -7.66 18.23
N SER A 96 31.85 -7.26 17.97
CA SER A 96 32.23 -6.48 16.80
C SER A 96 33.00 -7.33 15.80
N GLY A 97 32.53 -7.40 14.56
CA GLY A 97 33.32 -7.93 13.45
C GLY A 97 34.30 -6.92 12.83
N GLY A 98 34.30 -5.68 13.34
CA GLY A 98 35.21 -4.62 12.94
C GLY A 98 36.22 -4.25 14.03
N PHE A 99 37.29 -3.61 13.60
CA PHE A 99 38.37 -3.07 14.44
C PHE A 99 38.73 -1.65 13.98
N THR A 100 39.54 -0.93 14.77
CA THR A 100 40.05 0.40 14.43
C THR A 100 41.48 0.29 13.89
N PRO A 101 41.70 0.51 12.56
CA PRO A 101 43.04 0.64 12.00
C PRO A 101 43.85 1.78 12.65
N TYR A 102 45.14 1.55 12.83
CA TYR A 102 46.08 2.52 13.39
C TYR A 102 47.30 2.69 12.47
N GLY A 103 48.03 3.81 12.61
CA GLY A 103 49.24 4.06 11.81
C GLY A 103 48.97 4.65 10.43
N TRP A 104 47.91 5.46 10.29
CA TRP A 104 47.59 6.16 9.04
C TRP A 104 48.72 7.10 8.58
N SER A 105 49.12 6.96 7.31
CA SER A 105 49.97 7.91 6.58
C SER A 105 49.10 8.80 5.69
N VAL A 106 49.39 10.10 5.62
CA VAL A 106 48.62 11.05 4.80
C VAL A 106 49.47 11.55 3.65
N ASP A 107 48.92 11.50 2.43
CA ASP A 107 49.47 12.07 1.21
C ASP A 107 48.40 12.91 0.51
N GLY A 108 48.56 14.24 0.55
CA GLY A 108 47.49 15.17 0.18
C GLY A 108 46.24 14.95 1.03
N ASP A 109 45.09 14.74 0.37
CA ASP A 109 43.82 14.41 1.03
C ASP A 109 43.58 12.90 1.20
N THR A 110 44.54 12.06 0.78
CA THR A 110 44.42 10.61 0.90
C THR A 110 45.14 10.14 2.16
N ALA A 111 44.38 9.56 3.09
CA ALA A 111 44.94 8.80 4.20
C ALA A 111 45.05 7.33 3.78
N SER A 112 46.11 6.64 4.21
CA SER A 112 46.25 5.20 3.97
C SER A 112 46.90 4.45 5.12
N VAL A 113 46.60 3.17 5.24
CA VAL A 113 47.14 2.25 6.24
C VAL A 113 47.24 0.84 5.65
N VAL A 114 48.26 0.07 6.06
CA VAL A 114 48.35 -1.37 5.75
C VAL A 114 47.74 -2.14 6.90
N VAL A 115 46.84 -3.07 6.60
CA VAL A 115 46.15 -3.93 7.56
C VAL A 115 46.42 -5.39 7.22
N ASP A 116 46.36 -6.31 8.18
CA ASP A 116 46.60 -7.74 7.96
C ASP A 116 45.30 -8.53 7.67
N GLN A 117 44.15 -7.89 7.79
CA GLN A 117 42.84 -8.46 7.49
C GLN A 117 42.25 -7.95 6.17
N HIS A 118 41.46 -8.79 5.51
CA HIS A 118 40.67 -8.38 4.34
C HIS A 118 39.53 -7.44 4.75
N ILE A 119 39.48 -6.24 4.17
CA ILE A 119 38.49 -5.22 4.53
C ILE A 119 37.31 -5.26 3.56
N THR A 120 36.12 -5.30 4.14
CA THR A 120 34.86 -5.43 3.39
C THR A 120 33.97 -4.19 3.49
N SER A 121 34.16 -3.38 4.54
CA SER A 121 33.46 -2.11 4.73
C SER A 121 34.20 -1.21 5.70
N VAL A 122 33.96 0.09 5.58
CA VAL A 122 34.51 1.12 6.46
C VAL A 122 33.36 1.96 7.02
N TYR A 123 33.43 2.27 8.31
CA TYR A 123 32.53 3.18 8.99
C TYR A 123 33.34 4.29 9.64
N LEU A 124 32.78 5.50 9.67
CA LEU A 124 33.34 6.64 10.40
C LEU A 124 32.22 7.26 11.24
N ASN A 125 32.41 7.38 12.56
CA ASN A 125 31.36 7.87 13.48
C ASN A 125 30.03 7.12 13.37
N GLY A 126 30.08 5.79 13.18
CA GLY A 126 28.89 4.96 13.01
C GLY A 126 28.14 5.20 11.69
N GLN A 127 28.74 5.90 10.72
CA GLN A 127 28.19 6.08 9.38
C GLN A 127 28.97 5.25 8.38
N ARG A 128 28.26 4.48 7.55
CA ARG A 128 28.84 3.69 6.47
C ARG A 128 29.52 4.61 5.45
N GLN A 129 30.75 4.27 5.07
CA GLN A 129 31.53 5.01 4.08
C GLN A 129 31.36 4.39 2.71
N THR A 130 31.37 5.22 1.67
CA THR A 130 31.11 4.82 0.29
C THR A 130 32.36 4.14 -0.29
N PRO A 131 32.27 2.91 -0.82
CA PRO A 131 33.35 2.38 -1.65
C PRO A 131 33.61 3.33 -2.83
N ALA A 132 34.87 3.65 -3.12
CA ALA A 132 35.25 4.57 -4.19
C ALA A 132 34.56 4.16 -5.50
N ARG A 133 33.76 5.06 -6.08
CA ARG A 133 32.82 4.72 -7.15
C ARG A 133 32.79 5.71 -8.31
N PHE A 134 32.51 5.20 -9.50
CA PHE A 134 32.32 5.98 -10.72
C PHE A 134 31.00 5.61 -11.42
N PRO A 135 30.16 6.59 -11.78
CA PRO A 135 30.24 7.99 -11.37
C PRO A 135 30.04 8.11 -9.85
N ASP A 136 30.49 9.24 -9.29
CA ASP A 136 30.41 9.53 -7.85
C ASP A 136 28.96 9.42 -7.33
N PHE A 137 27.97 9.74 -8.19
CA PHE A 137 26.54 9.63 -7.88
C PHE A 137 25.74 9.12 -9.09
N GLY A 138 24.58 8.50 -8.82
CA GLY A 138 23.65 8.03 -9.85
C GLY A 138 24.14 6.80 -10.62
N PHE A 139 23.69 6.67 -11.87
CA PHE A 139 23.99 5.53 -12.74
C PHE A 139 24.36 6.00 -14.15
N LEU A 140 25.29 5.31 -14.79
CA LEU A 140 25.51 5.38 -16.23
C LEU A 140 24.54 4.44 -16.96
N PRO A 141 24.01 4.83 -18.13
CA PRO A 141 23.16 3.96 -18.92
C PRO A 141 24.01 2.93 -19.68
N ILE A 142 23.53 1.68 -19.75
CA ILE A 142 24.07 0.63 -20.61
C ILE A 142 23.61 0.87 -22.05
N ALA A 143 24.56 0.90 -22.99
CA ALA A 143 24.28 1.13 -24.41
C ALA A 143 23.99 -0.18 -25.17
N SER A 144 24.79 -1.23 -24.95
CA SER A 144 24.60 -2.54 -25.58
C SER A 144 24.95 -3.67 -24.62
N VAL A 145 24.20 -4.77 -24.66
CA VAL A 145 24.39 -5.92 -23.74
C VAL A 145 24.95 -7.12 -24.49
N ASN A 146 25.88 -7.85 -23.87
CA ASN A 146 26.40 -9.14 -24.33
C ASN A 146 25.99 -10.24 -23.35
N GLY A 147 24.69 -10.56 -23.31
CA GLY A 147 24.12 -11.51 -22.36
C GLY A 147 24.49 -11.21 -20.91
N THR A 148 24.94 -12.24 -20.19
CA THR A 148 25.38 -12.15 -18.80
C THR A 148 26.90 -11.97 -18.64
N ILE A 149 27.65 -11.82 -19.73
CA ILE A 149 29.13 -11.79 -19.68
C ILE A 149 29.72 -10.38 -19.81
N GLY A 150 28.91 -9.37 -20.11
CA GLY A 150 29.39 -7.99 -20.24
C GLY A 150 28.42 -7.07 -20.96
N PHE A 151 28.82 -5.81 -21.09
CA PHE A 151 28.08 -4.77 -21.81
C PHE A 151 29.00 -3.62 -22.21
N SER A 152 28.50 -2.69 -23.02
CA SER A 152 29.16 -1.42 -23.32
C SER A 152 28.32 -0.22 -22.89
N SER A 153 28.97 0.89 -22.60
CA SER A 153 28.33 2.18 -22.28
C SER A 153 29.12 3.33 -22.89
N SER A 154 28.42 4.28 -23.50
CA SER A 154 29.02 5.52 -24.01
C SER A 154 29.52 6.45 -22.90
N GLY A 155 29.07 6.25 -21.66
CA GLY A 155 29.55 7.00 -20.48
C GLY A 155 30.91 6.54 -19.97
N LEU A 156 31.43 5.42 -20.46
CA LEU A 156 32.77 4.93 -20.14
C LEU A 156 33.77 5.46 -21.18
N THR A 157 34.44 6.55 -20.85
CA THR A 157 35.38 7.26 -21.74
C THR A 157 36.83 7.16 -21.28
N GLN A 158 37.08 6.45 -20.17
CA GLN A 158 38.42 6.28 -19.61
C GLN A 158 39.28 5.40 -20.52
N ILE A 159 40.60 5.54 -20.41
CA ILE A 159 41.56 4.71 -21.15
C ILE A 159 41.39 3.23 -20.78
N ASN A 160 41.73 2.32 -21.71
CA ASN A 160 41.64 0.88 -21.48
C ASN A 160 42.28 0.44 -20.15
N GLU A 161 41.76 -0.65 -19.59
CA GLU A 161 42.21 -1.26 -18.33
C GLU A 161 41.91 -0.45 -17.06
N THR A 162 41.45 0.81 -17.15
CA THR A 162 41.13 1.66 -15.98
C THR A 162 40.20 0.97 -14.97
N TRP A 163 39.25 0.18 -15.47
CA TRP A 163 38.22 -0.46 -14.66
C TRP A 163 38.45 -1.96 -14.43
N ASN A 164 39.61 -2.51 -14.82
CA ASN A 164 39.93 -3.90 -14.51
C ASN A 164 40.01 -4.09 -12.99
N GLY A 165 39.36 -5.14 -12.49
CA GLY A 165 39.26 -5.44 -11.05
C GLY A 165 38.19 -4.62 -10.30
N ALA A 166 37.54 -3.65 -10.94
CA ALA A 166 36.40 -2.94 -10.35
C ALA A 166 35.18 -3.88 -10.28
N THR A 167 34.22 -3.55 -9.42
CA THR A 167 32.92 -4.23 -9.38
C THR A 167 31.88 -3.38 -10.06
N ALA A 168 31.20 -3.92 -11.07
CA ALA A 168 30.04 -3.29 -11.69
C ALA A 168 28.78 -3.63 -10.90
N ARG A 169 28.08 -2.60 -10.41
CA ARG A 169 26.78 -2.70 -9.73
C ARG A 169 25.69 -2.33 -10.70
N ILE A 170 24.81 -3.27 -11.02
CA ILE A 170 23.95 -3.19 -12.20
C ILE A 170 22.50 -3.36 -11.79
N ARG A 171 21.65 -2.41 -12.20
CA ARG A 171 20.20 -2.52 -12.11
C ARG A 171 19.70 -3.39 -13.26
N SER A 172 19.82 -4.71 -13.13
CA SER A 172 19.52 -5.65 -14.22
C SER A 172 18.03 -5.76 -14.54
N SER A 173 17.16 -5.53 -13.56
CA SER A 173 15.70 -5.55 -13.74
C SER A 173 15.00 -4.66 -12.72
N PRO A 174 13.69 -4.38 -12.89
CA PRO A 174 12.88 -3.65 -11.90
C PRO A 174 12.89 -4.23 -10.47
N ASN A 175 13.27 -5.50 -10.32
CA ASN A 175 13.18 -6.25 -9.07
C ASN A 175 14.50 -6.52 -8.35
N GLU A 176 15.64 -6.27 -8.98
CA GLU A 176 16.91 -6.69 -8.38
C GLU A 176 18.10 -5.85 -8.86
N TYR A 177 19.20 -6.02 -8.15
CA TYR A 177 20.53 -5.63 -8.58
C TYR A 177 21.40 -6.88 -8.68
N VAL A 178 22.37 -6.82 -9.60
CA VAL A 178 23.41 -7.82 -9.75
C VAL A 178 24.77 -7.15 -9.76
N SER A 179 25.78 -7.85 -9.28
CA SER A 179 27.17 -7.40 -9.28
C SER A 179 28.02 -8.30 -10.18
N GLY A 180 28.93 -7.69 -10.95
CA GLY A 180 29.90 -8.41 -11.79
C GLY A 180 31.31 -7.86 -11.59
N LEU A 181 32.28 -8.73 -11.35
CA LEU A 181 33.69 -8.36 -11.29
C LEU A 181 34.21 -8.13 -12.72
N VAL A 182 34.79 -6.97 -12.98
CA VAL A 182 35.31 -6.60 -14.31
C VAL A 182 36.66 -7.27 -14.53
N ASP A 183 36.73 -8.21 -15.47
CA ASP A 183 37.98 -8.82 -15.94
C ASP A 183 38.68 -7.89 -16.95
N GLN A 184 37.92 -7.37 -17.92
CA GLN A 184 38.46 -6.51 -18.97
C GLN A 184 37.60 -5.29 -19.23
N TYR A 185 38.25 -4.14 -19.32
CA TYR A 185 37.69 -2.88 -19.81
C TYR A 185 38.44 -2.40 -21.04
N ASN A 186 37.76 -2.33 -22.19
CA ASN A 186 38.33 -1.89 -23.45
C ASN A 186 37.34 -1.03 -24.24
N SER A 187 37.74 0.18 -24.62
CA SER A 187 36.98 1.08 -25.50
C SER A 187 35.49 1.21 -25.14
N GLY A 188 35.18 1.45 -23.87
CA GLY A 188 33.80 1.62 -23.39
C GLY A 188 33.03 0.32 -23.11
N ALA A 189 33.66 -0.85 -23.29
CA ALA A 189 33.07 -2.15 -23.02
C ALA A 189 33.68 -2.82 -21.78
N LEU A 190 32.83 -3.45 -20.96
CA LEU A 190 33.19 -4.26 -19.81
C LEU A 190 32.92 -5.74 -20.11
N VAL A 191 33.83 -6.60 -19.70
CA VAL A 191 33.70 -8.06 -19.69
C VAL A 191 33.88 -8.55 -18.27
N PHE A 192 32.99 -9.44 -17.81
CA PHE A 192 33.03 -9.97 -16.47
C PHE A 192 33.87 -11.24 -16.38
N SER A 193 34.52 -11.45 -15.22
CA SER A 193 35.26 -12.68 -14.93
C SER A 193 34.34 -13.90 -14.91
N ASP A 194 33.12 -13.71 -14.39
CA ASP A 194 32.07 -14.71 -14.31
C ASP A 194 30.75 -14.14 -14.84
N PRO A 195 29.88 -14.96 -15.45
CA PRO A 195 28.55 -14.52 -15.85
C PRO A 195 27.73 -14.00 -14.66
N ILE A 196 27.14 -12.82 -14.78
CA ILE A 196 26.18 -12.29 -13.79
C ILE A 196 24.88 -13.09 -13.79
N SER A 197 24.17 -13.09 -12.67
CA SER A 197 22.99 -13.94 -12.47
C SER A 197 21.77 -13.56 -13.34
N ASN A 198 21.70 -12.32 -13.80
CA ASN A 198 20.63 -11.86 -14.69
C ASN A 198 21.17 -10.79 -15.66
N ALA A 199 20.84 -10.94 -16.94
CA ALA A 199 21.31 -10.03 -17.98
C ALA A 199 20.54 -8.69 -17.88
N PRO A 200 21.23 -7.54 -17.94
CA PRO A 200 20.57 -6.25 -18.05
C PRO A 200 19.94 -6.08 -19.44
N THR A 201 19.18 -5.00 -19.60
CA THR A 201 18.69 -4.54 -20.91
C THR A 201 19.32 -3.21 -21.29
N PRO A 202 19.42 -2.84 -22.59
CA PRO A 202 19.84 -1.50 -22.98
C PRO A 202 19.02 -0.42 -22.25
N GLY A 203 19.69 0.62 -21.74
CA GLY A 203 19.11 1.65 -20.90
C GLY A 203 19.12 1.34 -19.39
N SER A 204 19.40 0.09 -18.98
CA SER A 204 19.64 -0.23 -17.57
C SER A 204 20.83 0.56 -17.02
N GLY A 205 20.76 0.96 -15.76
CA GLY A 205 21.77 1.75 -15.07
C GLY A 205 22.82 0.88 -14.39
N PHE A 206 24.06 1.36 -14.36
CA PHE A 206 25.14 0.77 -13.58
C PHE A 206 26.08 1.84 -13.00
N TYR A 207 26.85 1.47 -11.98
CA TYR A 207 28.05 2.19 -11.57
C TYR A 207 29.16 1.19 -11.28
N LEU A 208 30.41 1.67 -11.22
CA LEU A 208 31.59 0.89 -10.88
C LEU A 208 32.05 1.29 -9.49
N ASP A 209 32.35 0.34 -8.61
CA ASP A 209 32.95 0.60 -7.31
C ASP A 209 34.20 -0.28 -7.07
N GLN A 210 34.84 -0.08 -5.92
CA GLN A 210 36.04 -0.82 -5.51
C GLN A 210 37.21 -0.64 -6.49
N SER A 211 37.47 0.60 -6.92
CA SER A 211 38.66 0.95 -7.69
C SER A 211 39.32 2.21 -7.15
N TYR A 212 40.64 2.16 -6.95
CA TYR A 212 41.41 3.35 -6.55
C TYR A 212 41.27 4.50 -7.56
N LYS A 213 41.03 4.18 -8.84
CA LYS A 213 40.85 5.17 -9.91
C LYS A 213 39.55 5.98 -9.76
N ALA A 214 38.60 5.47 -8.98
CA ALA A 214 37.35 6.15 -8.66
C ALA A 214 37.44 6.99 -7.37
N LEU A 215 38.57 7.01 -6.66
CA LEU A 215 38.69 7.76 -5.40
C LEU A 215 38.71 9.27 -5.68
N SER A 216 37.57 9.94 -5.55
CA SER A 216 37.33 11.30 -6.04
C SER A 216 36.60 12.21 -5.03
N THR A 217 35.82 11.63 -4.12
CA THR A 217 34.95 12.36 -3.18
C THR A 217 35.30 12.06 -1.72
N PHE A 218 35.31 13.09 -0.85
CA PHE A 218 35.55 12.89 0.58
C PHE A 218 34.54 11.91 1.19
N GLY A 219 35.04 10.97 1.99
CA GLY A 219 34.24 9.86 2.54
C GLY A 219 34.35 8.56 1.74
N GLU A 220 35.02 8.58 0.58
CA GLU A 220 35.28 7.37 -0.18
C GLU A 220 36.47 6.57 0.34
N TRP A 221 36.40 5.26 0.17
CA TRP A 221 37.49 4.35 0.54
C TRP A 221 37.76 3.30 -0.53
N TYR A 222 38.98 2.78 -0.55
CA TYR A 222 39.40 1.68 -1.41
C TYR A 222 40.35 0.76 -0.65
N TYR A 223 40.16 -0.55 -0.80
CA TYR A 223 41.05 -1.56 -0.25
C TYR A 223 41.74 -2.33 -1.37
N ASP A 224 43.06 -2.24 -1.42
CA ASP A 224 43.90 -3.01 -2.33
C ASP A 224 44.18 -4.39 -1.73
N THR A 225 43.57 -5.43 -2.30
CA THR A 225 43.73 -6.82 -1.85
C THR A 225 45.13 -7.38 -2.09
N ALA A 226 45.91 -6.81 -3.02
CA ALA A 226 47.25 -7.28 -3.33
C ALA A 226 48.30 -6.73 -2.35
N THR A 227 48.11 -5.49 -1.90
CA THR A 227 49.05 -4.80 -0.98
C THR A 227 48.52 -4.68 0.44
N TYR A 228 47.30 -5.15 0.69
CA TYR A 228 46.56 -5.00 1.94
C TYR A 228 46.45 -3.54 2.42
N LYS A 229 46.42 -2.61 1.47
CA LYS A 229 46.42 -1.17 1.75
C LYS A 229 44.99 -0.63 1.70
N LEU A 230 44.50 -0.14 2.83
CA LEU A 230 43.27 0.65 2.92
C LEU A 230 43.60 2.12 2.65
N SER A 231 42.89 2.73 1.70
CA SER A 231 42.97 4.16 1.36
C SER A 231 41.63 4.83 1.63
N TYR A 232 41.63 6.04 2.17
CA TYR A 232 40.45 6.82 2.52
C TYR A 232 40.66 8.28 2.15
N LEU A 233 39.71 8.87 1.41
CA LEU A 233 39.79 10.25 0.96
C LEU A 233 39.12 11.17 1.97
N THR A 234 39.87 12.09 2.56
CA THR A 234 39.38 12.94 3.66
C THR A 234 40.11 14.27 3.78
N ASN A 235 39.36 15.29 4.17
CA ASN A 235 39.89 16.58 4.60
C ASN A 235 40.15 16.64 6.13
N ASN A 236 39.82 15.58 6.88
CA ASN A 236 40.00 15.49 8.31
C ASN A 236 40.62 14.14 8.72
N PRO A 237 41.90 13.91 8.42
CA PRO A 237 42.58 12.65 8.72
C PRO A 237 42.64 12.35 10.22
N SER A 238 42.53 13.36 11.08
CA SER A 238 42.54 13.16 12.54
C SER A 238 41.35 12.32 13.04
N ALA A 239 40.21 12.35 12.35
CA ALA A 239 39.03 11.56 12.70
C ALA A 239 39.29 10.05 12.58
N LEU A 240 40.18 9.64 11.67
CA LEU A 240 40.52 8.24 11.40
C LEU A 240 41.31 7.56 12.54
N THR A 241 41.81 8.33 13.51
CA THR A 241 42.61 7.73 14.59
C THR A 241 41.77 7.00 15.63
N ASN A 242 40.54 7.44 15.87
CA ASN A 242 39.70 6.91 16.96
C ASN A 242 38.26 6.59 16.54
N GLN A 243 37.81 7.06 15.37
CA GLN A 243 36.39 6.99 14.99
C GLN A 243 36.13 6.06 13.81
N VAL A 244 37.18 5.55 13.17
CA VAL A 244 37.06 4.64 12.03
C VAL A 244 36.95 3.20 12.50
N VAL A 245 36.08 2.44 11.84
CA VAL A 245 35.96 1.00 12.01
C VAL A 245 36.08 0.36 10.63
N ALA A 246 37.03 -0.56 10.47
CA ALA A 246 37.17 -1.40 9.30
C ALA A 246 36.64 -2.80 9.62
N VAL A 247 35.79 -3.33 8.74
CA VAL A 247 35.13 -4.63 8.92
C VAL A 247 35.94 -5.76 8.29
N SER A 248 36.26 -6.78 9.07
CA SER A 248 37.04 -7.95 8.64
C SER A 248 36.39 -9.29 8.91
N GLU A 249 35.53 -9.40 9.93
CA GLU A 249 34.91 -10.68 10.29
C GLU A 249 33.59 -10.89 9.55
N ASP A 250 33.37 -12.14 9.11
CA ASP A 250 32.11 -12.53 8.49
C ASP A 250 30.96 -12.61 9.48
N TYR A 251 31.20 -13.09 10.69
CA TYR A 251 30.14 -13.44 11.64
C TYR A 251 30.36 -12.81 13.02
N GLY A 252 29.27 -12.50 13.72
CA GLY A 252 29.32 -12.23 15.16
C GLY A 252 29.29 -13.53 15.95
N LEU A 253 28.24 -14.34 15.74
CA LEU A 253 28.11 -15.69 16.26
C LEU A 253 27.98 -16.69 15.12
N LEU A 254 28.72 -17.80 15.22
CA LEU A 254 28.74 -18.86 14.23
C LEU A 254 28.50 -20.23 14.88
N PHE A 255 27.38 -20.87 14.52
CA PHE A 255 27.03 -22.21 15.00
C PHE A 255 27.34 -23.27 13.93
N MET A 256 28.45 -23.99 14.04
CA MET A 256 28.86 -24.98 13.03
C MET A 256 28.07 -26.31 13.06
N ALA A 257 26.95 -26.37 13.79
CA ALA A 257 26.11 -27.56 13.93
C ALA A 257 24.63 -27.17 14.09
N SER A 258 23.75 -28.16 13.97
CA SER A 258 22.33 -27.95 14.28
C SER A 258 22.14 -27.52 15.74
N CYS A 259 21.11 -26.71 16.01
CA CYS A 259 20.89 -26.08 17.30
C CYS A 259 19.52 -26.45 17.87
N ASP A 260 19.44 -26.65 19.18
CA ASP A 260 18.18 -26.92 19.89
C ASP A 260 18.19 -26.28 21.27
N SER A 261 17.15 -25.51 21.60
CA SER A 261 16.99 -24.87 22.92
C SER A 261 18.13 -23.89 23.23
N ILE A 262 18.43 -22.99 22.29
CA ILE A 262 19.44 -21.92 22.48
C ILE A 262 18.74 -20.64 22.94
N ILE A 263 19.35 -19.91 23.87
CA ILE A 263 18.89 -18.58 24.29
C ILE A 263 20.04 -17.60 24.06
N ILE A 264 19.77 -16.54 23.28
CA ILE A 264 20.70 -15.45 23.02
C ILE A 264 19.98 -14.15 23.40
N GLU A 265 20.52 -13.41 24.36
CA GLU A 265 19.87 -12.17 24.80
C GLU A 265 20.80 -11.06 25.28
N ASN A 266 20.32 -9.82 25.16
CA ASN A 266 20.97 -8.61 25.67
C ASN A 266 22.38 -8.37 25.08
N LEU A 267 22.57 -8.71 23.80
CA LEU A 267 23.83 -8.48 23.07
C LEU A 267 23.67 -7.38 22.03
N ASP A 268 24.79 -6.75 21.67
CA ASP A 268 24.90 -5.86 20.51
C ASP A 268 25.90 -6.45 19.53
N ILE A 269 25.43 -6.91 18.38
CA ILE A 269 26.22 -7.61 17.37
C ILE A 269 26.33 -6.69 16.16
N ARG A 270 27.55 -6.32 15.78
CA ARG A 270 27.75 -5.28 14.78
C ARG A 270 28.99 -5.45 13.92
N PHE A 271 29.01 -4.71 12.81
CA PHE A 271 30.16 -4.62 11.90
C PHE A 271 30.55 -5.98 11.33
N ASN A 272 29.60 -6.72 10.75
CA ASN A 272 29.85 -8.05 10.19
C ASN A 272 29.69 -8.06 8.67
N ASN A 273 30.58 -8.77 7.98
CA ASN A 273 30.53 -8.88 6.52
C ASN A 273 29.42 -9.83 6.02
N ARG A 274 29.09 -10.90 6.74
CA ARG A 274 28.05 -11.85 6.34
C ARG A 274 26.84 -11.78 7.26
N SER A 275 26.98 -12.12 8.53
CA SER A 275 25.83 -11.93 9.42
C SER A 275 26.16 -11.73 10.88
N GLY A 276 25.23 -11.13 11.62
CA GLY A 276 25.36 -11.06 13.07
C GLY A 276 25.34 -12.45 13.70
N ILE A 277 24.33 -13.26 13.38
CA ILE A 277 24.26 -14.67 13.79
C ILE A 277 24.05 -15.56 12.57
N TYR A 278 24.90 -16.58 12.42
CA TYR A 278 24.77 -17.58 11.36
C TYR A 278 24.48 -18.98 11.90
N PHE A 279 23.40 -19.57 11.38
CA PHE A 279 23.04 -20.97 11.52
C PHE A 279 23.05 -21.66 10.13
N PRO A 280 24.11 -22.39 9.76
CA PRO A 280 24.21 -23.16 8.51
C PRO A 280 23.28 -24.39 8.49
N SER A 281 22.57 -24.70 9.58
CA SER A 281 21.79 -25.92 9.72
C SER A 281 20.48 -25.69 10.50
N THR A 282 19.80 -26.79 10.84
CA THR A 282 18.49 -26.76 11.53
C THR A 282 18.59 -26.09 12.91
N VAL A 283 17.59 -25.27 13.25
CA VAL A 283 17.46 -24.59 14.53
C VAL A 283 16.10 -24.89 15.13
N ASN A 284 16.06 -25.35 16.39
CA ASN A 284 14.83 -25.70 17.08
C ASN A 284 14.73 -25.04 18.46
N ASN A 285 13.52 -24.66 18.89
CA ASN A 285 13.22 -24.20 20.25
C ASN A 285 14.13 -23.05 20.73
N THR A 286 14.52 -22.15 19.84
CA THR A 286 15.53 -21.11 20.12
C THR A 286 14.87 -19.76 20.36
N LEU A 287 15.40 -19.00 21.32
CA LEU A 287 14.97 -17.63 21.64
C LEU A 287 16.12 -16.66 21.38
N ILE A 288 15.88 -15.67 20.53
CA ILE A 288 16.79 -14.55 20.28
C ILE A 288 16.04 -13.28 20.65
N ARG A 289 16.44 -12.63 21.74
CA ARG A 289 15.68 -11.48 22.26
C ARG A 289 16.50 -10.34 22.80
N ASN A 290 15.92 -9.14 22.78
CA ASN A 290 16.55 -7.94 23.33
C ASN A 290 17.95 -7.68 22.77
N CYS A 291 18.27 -8.16 21.56
CA CYS A 291 19.55 -7.94 20.91
C CYS A 291 19.49 -6.73 19.97
N ALA A 292 20.63 -6.07 19.76
CA ALA A 292 20.81 -5.09 18.71
C ALA A 292 21.74 -5.66 17.63
N PHE A 293 21.34 -5.52 16.37
CA PHE A 293 22.09 -5.88 15.18
C PHE A 293 22.35 -4.60 14.41
N ASN A 294 23.61 -4.23 14.20
CA ASN A 294 23.95 -2.96 13.57
C ASN A 294 25.04 -3.12 12.51
N TYR A 295 24.95 -2.36 11.41
CA TYR A 295 26.09 -2.15 10.51
C TYR A 295 26.61 -3.44 9.84
N GLY A 296 25.74 -4.18 9.17
CA GLY A 296 26.09 -5.42 8.47
C GLY A 296 26.10 -5.28 6.95
N ASN A 297 26.84 -6.15 6.26
CA ASN A 297 26.88 -6.17 4.78
C ASN A 297 25.94 -7.20 4.15
N ASP A 298 25.45 -8.18 4.90
CA ASP A 298 24.48 -9.15 4.38
C ASP A 298 23.26 -9.27 5.30
N ALA A 299 23.18 -10.24 6.20
CA ALA A 299 22.00 -10.44 7.05
C ALA A 299 22.23 -10.13 8.54
N GLY A 300 21.24 -9.63 9.28
CA GLY A 300 21.33 -9.59 10.75
C GLY A 300 21.38 -10.99 11.35
N ILE A 301 20.42 -11.83 10.98
CA ILE A 301 20.38 -13.26 11.31
C ILE A 301 20.16 -14.06 10.03
N LEU A 302 21.01 -15.07 9.81
CA LEU A 302 20.94 -15.97 8.66
C LEU A 302 20.76 -17.41 9.14
N ILE A 303 19.69 -18.07 8.67
CA ILE A 303 19.42 -19.49 8.90
C ILE A 303 19.23 -20.19 7.55
N ASP A 304 20.23 -20.95 7.12
CA ASP A 304 20.16 -21.71 5.85
C ASP A 304 19.36 -23.01 5.99
N GLY A 305 19.13 -23.47 7.23
CA GLY A 305 18.36 -24.68 7.52
C GLY A 305 16.87 -24.43 7.82
N ILE A 306 16.22 -25.47 8.34
CA ILE A 306 14.85 -25.38 8.85
C ILE A 306 14.87 -24.81 10.27
N ALA A 307 14.14 -23.74 10.51
CA ALA A 307 13.88 -23.17 11.82
C ALA A 307 12.50 -23.59 12.32
N THR A 308 12.41 -24.23 13.48
CA THR A 308 11.13 -24.63 14.10
C THR A 308 11.05 -24.13 15.54
N LYS A 309 9.93 -23.48 15.91
CA LYS A 309 9.74 -22.89 17.25
C LYS A 309 10.87 -21.94 17.63
N VAL A 310 11.23 -21.05 16.71
CA VAL A 310 12.20 -19.98 16.94
C VAL A 310 11.44 -18.69 17.23
N ASP A 311 11.85 -17.98 18.28
CA ASP A 311 11.25 -16.72 18.69
C ASP A 311 12.29 -15.60 18.56
N PHE A 312 12.03 -14.68 17.63
CA PHE A 312 12.81 -13.46 17.43
C PHE A 312 12.01 -12.32 18.06
N HIS A 313 12.42 -11.90 19.26
CA HIS A 313 11.59 -11.05 20.09
C HIS A 313 12.30 -9.77 20.55
N ASN A 314 11.70 -8.60 20.30
CA ASN A 314 12.22 -7.33 20.81
C ASN A 314 13.69 -7.04 20.41
N ASN A 315 14.05 -7.36 19.16
CA ASN A 315 15.38 -7.05 18.61
C ASN A 315 15.34 -5.81 17.73
N THR A 316 16.47 -5.12 17.60
CA THR A 316 16.64 -3.99 16.68
C THR A 316 17.63 -4.35 15.58
N PHE A 317 17.31 -4.05 14.32
CA PHE A 317 18.15 -4.23 13.14
C PHE A 317 18.33 -2.89 12.45
N ASN A 318 19.56 -2.40 12.34
CA ASN A 318 19.85 -1.10 11.74
C ASN A 318 21.04 -1.18 10.76
N ASP A 319 20.85 -0.62 9.57
CA ASP A 319 21.88 -0.49 8.52
C ASP A 319 22.47 -1.84 8.08
N PHE A 320 21.69 -2.58 7.29
CA PHE A 320 22.14 -3.80 6.62
C PHE A 320 22.02 -3.64 5.11
N LEU A 321 23.03 -4.06 4.35
CA LEU A 321 22.98 -3.94 2.88
C LEU A 321 22.06 -4.97 2.21
N THR A 322 21.80 -6.12 2.85
CA THR A 322 20.92 -7.16 2.28
C THR A 322 19.64 -7.33 3.11
N ASN A 323 19.65 -8.14 4.18
CA ASN A 323 18.43 -8.56 4.87
C ASN A 323 18.53 -8.33 6.39
N GLY A 324 17.39 -8.29 7.08
CA GLY A 324 17.36 -8.28 8.55
C GLY A 324 17.42 -9.71 9.08
N ILE A 325 16.35 -10.45 8.85
CA ILE A 325 16.23 -11.88 9.13
C ILE A 325 16.06 -12.61 7.80
N HIS A 326 16.96 -13.55 7.53
CA HIS A 326 16.90 -14.43 6.38
C HIS A 326 16.78 -15.88 6.86
N VAL A 327 15.69 -16.55 6.52
CA VAL A 327 15.46 -17.95 6.88
C VAL A 327 15.09 -18.76 5.63
N PHE A 328 15.65 -19.95 5.47
CA PHE A 328 15.25 -20.83 4.37
C PHE A 328 13.82 -21.37 4.58
N GLN A 329 13.54 -21.97 5.75
CA GLN A 329 12.18 -22.38 6.13
C GLN A 329 11.89 -22.09 7.61
N LEU A 330 10.70 -21.57 7.89
CA LEU A 330 10.29 -21.16 9.24
C LEU A 330 8.95 -21.79 9.65
N TRP A 331 8.93 -22.52 10.76
CA TRP A 331 7.75 -23.28 11.22
C TRP A 331 7.44 -23.00 12.69
N TYR A 332 6.15 -22.83 13.03
CA TYR A 332 5.70 -22.66 14.43
C TYR A 332 6.47 -21.56 15.20
N SER A 333 6.88 -20.50 14.50
CA SER A 333 7.83 -19.51 14.98
C SER A 333 7.22 -18.12 15.04
N ARG A 334 7.91 -17.20 15.71
CA ARG A 334 7.42 -15.84 15.95
C ARG A 334 8.52 -14.83 15.64
N ILE A 335 8.19 -13.80 14.87
CA ILE A 335 9.02 -12.61 14.68
C ILE A 335 8.20 -11.45 15.23
N ASN A 336 8.39 -11.14 16.52
CA ASN A 336 7.51 -10.24 17.25
C ASN A 336 8.24 -9.06 17.91
N GLN A 337 7.64 -7.87 17.84
CA GLN A 337 8.13 -6.66 18.50
C GLN A 337 9.54 -6.22 18.07
N ASN A 338 9.98 -6.57 16.86
CA ASN A 338 11.30 -6.17 16.36
C ASN A 338 11.20 -4.83 15.62
N THR A 339 12.31 -4.08 15.62
CA THR A 339 12.46 -2.86 14.83
C THR A 339 13.50 -3.06 13.74
N PHE A 340 13.15 -2.74 12.50
CA PHE A 340 14.02 -2.79 11.33
C PHE A 340 14.11 -1.39 10.72
N THR A 341 15.32 -0.91 10.50
CA THR A 341 15.55 0.41 9.90
C THR A 341 16.75 0.36 8.95
N ASN A 342 16.62 0.96 7.76
CA ASN A 342 17.70 1.00 6.76
C ASN A 342 18.17 -0.40 6.34
N ILE A 343 17.24 -1.27 5.96
CA ILE A 343 17.57 -2.63 5.51
C ILE A 343 17.46 -2.72 3.99
N GLY A 344 18.57 -3.08 3.33
CA GLY A 344 18.65 -3.10 1.89
C GLY A 344 18.51 -1.73 1.24
N ALA A 345 18.67 -0.65 1.98
CA ALA A 345 18.32 0.70 1.52
C ALA A 345 19.37 1.34 0.60
N VAL A 346 20.48 0.66 0.31
CA VAL A 346 21.57 1.18 -0.53
C VAL A 346 21.56 0.47 -1.87
N ALA A 347 21.12 1.17 -2.91
CA ALA A 347 20.99 0.64 -4.26
C ALA A 347 22.30 0.04 -4.78
N GLY A 348 22.24 -1.22 -5.24
CA GLY A 348 23.38 -1.95 -5.82
C GLY A 348 24.39 -2.54 -4.84
N GLN A 349 24.32 -2.19 -3.54
CA GLN A 349 25.20 -2.73 -2.50
C GLN A 349 24.57 -3.94 -1.79
N GLY A 350 25.38 -4.88 -1.34
CA GLY A 350 24.89 -6.12 -0.72
C GLY A 350 24.81 -7.28 -1.73
N ARG A 351 23.99 -8.30 -1.41
CA ARG A 351 23.91 -9.53 -2.21
C ARG A 351 23.09 -9.31 -3.49
N SER A 352 23.51 -9.98 -4.57
CA SER A 352 22.76 -10.00 -5.83
C SER A 352 21.46 -10.82 -5.72
N GLY A 353 20.41 -10.38 -6.42
CA GLY A 353 19.24 -11.20 -6.74
C GLY A 353 17.90 -10.78 -6.14
N TYR A 354 16.84 -11.44 -6.62
CA TYR A 354 15.42 -11.17 -6.33
C TYR A 354 14.96 -11.27 -4.86
N PHE A 355 15.65 -12.06 -4.04
CA PHE A 355 15.27 -12.35 -2.65
C PHE A 355 16.01 -11.50 -1.61
N GLN A 356 16.70 -10.46 -2.09
CA GLN A 356 17.55 -9.61 -1.27
C GLN A 356 16.83 -8.29 -0.90
N TYR A 357 17.50 -7.46 -0.12
CA TYR A 357 17.05 -6.13 0.28
C TYR A 357 15.78 -6.11 1.14
N THR A 358 15.54 -7.19 1.90
CA THR A 358 14.28 -7.46 2.61
C THR A 358 14.53 -7.56 4.12
N PRO A 359 13.87 -6.74 4.96
CA PRO A 359 13.90 -6.84 6.42
C PRO A 359 13.61 -8.25 6.93
N ILE A 360 12.53 -8.88 6.45
CA ILE A 360 12.16 -10.25 6.83
C ILE A 360 11.91 -11.08 5.57
N PHE A 361 12.81 -12.04 5.34
CA PHE A 361 12.70 -13.01 4.25
C PHE A 361 12.61 -14.43 4.81
N SER A 362 11.60 -15.18 4.36
CA SER A 362 11.52 -16.63 4.54
C SER A 362 11.18 -17.31 3.22
N GLY A 363 11.99 -18.28 2.78
CA GLY A 363 11.71 -19.03 1.54
C GLY A 363 10.43 -19.85 1.62
N PHE A 364 10.09 -20.35 2.80
CA PHE A 364 8.79 -20.94 3.12
C PHE A 364 8.49 -20.72 4.60
N MET A 365 7.23 -20.47 4.95
CA MET A 365 6.79 -20.25 6.32
C MET A 365 5.44 -20.92 6.55
N ALA A 366 5.25 -21.57 7.70
CA ALA A 366 3.95 -22.13 8.07
C ALA A 366 3.70 -22.07 9.58
N TYR A 367 2.42 -21.91 9.94
CA TYR A 367 1.96 -21.85 11.34
C TYR A 367 2.74 -20.83 12.19
N SER A 368 3.17 -19.73 11.57
CA SER A 368 4.06 -18.75 12.19
C SER A 368 3.44 -17.35 12.19
N GLU A 369 4.01 -16.50 13.04
CA GLU A 369 3.50 -15.16 13.29
C GLU A 369 4.59 -14.11 13.04
N ILE A 370 4.24 -13.02 12.36
CA ILE A 370 5.07 -11.83 12.24
C ILE A 370 4.22 -10.65 12.71
N ASN A 371 4.31 -10.32 14.00
CA ASN A 371 3.41 -9.38 14.64
C ASN A 371 4.14 -8.23 15.35
N ASP A 372 3.49 -7.08 15.44
CA ASP A 372 3.93 -5.96 16.28
C ASP A 372 5.33 -5.41 15.91
N ASN A 373 5.80 -5.63 14.67
CA ASN A 373 7.10 -5.13 14.22
C ASN A 373 6.99 -3.72 13.64
N THR A 374 8.05 -2.93 13.81
CA THR A 374 8.24 -1.64 13.12
C THR A 374 9.29 -1.81 12.03
N ILE A 375 8.94 -1.51 10.79
CA ILE A 375 9.82 -1.65 9.62
C ILE A 375 9.82 -0.33 8.86
N LYS A 376 10.98 0.33 8.80
CA LYS A 376 11.14 1.63 8.13
C LYS A 376 12.34 1.62 7.19
N HIS A 377 12.25 2.37 6.09
CA HIS A 377 13.37 2.62 5.18
C HIS A 377 14.01 1.33 4.65
N PHE A 378 13.36 0.67 3.69
CA PHE A 378 13.80 -0.64 3.20
C PHE A 378 13.83 -0.76 1.67
N GLY A 379 14.76 -1.57 1.17
CA GLY A 379 15.09 -1.64 -0.26
C GLY A 379 14.06 -2.33 -1.15
N ASN A 380 13.46 -3.43 -0.68
CA ASN A 380 12.50 -4.23 -1.45
C ASN A 380 11.18 -4.42 -0.69
N SER A 381 10.67 -5.65 -0.55
CA SER A 381 9.55 -5.96 0.33
C SER A 381 9.96 -5.82 1.79
N ALA A 382 9.04 -5.40 2.66
CA ALA A 382 9.25 -5.43 4.10
C ALA A 382 9.25 -6.87 4.61
N ILE A 383 8.25 -7.63 4.16
CA ILE A 383 8.04 -9.03 4.49
C ILE A 383 7.79 -9.80 3.20
N LYS A 384 8.61 -10.81 2.95
CA LYS A 384 8.48 -11.73 1.81
C LYS A 384 8.57 -13.15 2.33
N CYS A 385 7.41 -13.80 2.42
CA CYS A 385 7.26 -15.13 2.99
C CYS A 385 6.13 -15.86 2.29
N ASP A 386 6.41 -17.02 1.71
CA ASP A 386 5.40 -17.87 1.11
C ASP A 386 4.99 -18.99 2.08
N GLY A 387 3.77 -19.50 1.96
CA GLY A 387 3.31 -20.68 2.71
C GLY A 387 2.10 -20.44 3.60
N PRO A 388 1.49 -21.51 4.16
CA PRO A 388 0.12 -21.46 4.66
C PRO A 388 0.00 -21.19 6.17
N PHE A 389 -1.20 -20.78 6.60
CA PHE A 389 -1.59 -20.66 8.02
C PHE A 389 -0.70 -19.69 8.81
N ASN A 390 -0.27 -18.61 8.17
CA ASN A 390 0.56 -17.58 8.79
C ASN A 390 -0.25 -16.34 9.15
N CYS A 391 0.27 -15.59 10.10
CA CYS A 391 -0.40 -14.48 10.75
C CYS A 391 0.51 -13.24 10.73
N PHE A 392 0.02 -12.14 10.17
CA PHE A 392 0.73 -10.87 10.03
C PHE A 392 -0.11 -9.77 10.65
N ARG A 393 0.21 -9.36 11.88
CA ARG A 393 -0.66 -8.48 12.68
C ARG A 393 0.06 -7.26 13.21
N ARG A 394 -0.59 -6.10 13.14
CA ARG A 394 -0.15 -4.89 13.85
C ARG A 394 1.29 -4.49 13.53
N ASN A 395 1.75 -4.80 12.31
CA ASN A 395 3.05 -4.32 11.84
C ASN A 395 2.88 -2.89 11.33
N TYR A 396 3.84 -2.03 11.69
CA TYR A 396 3.98 -0.69 11.15
C TYR A 396 5.08 -0.70 10.09
N ILE A 397 4.70 -0.49 8.83
CA ILE A 397 5.58 -0.57 7.66
C ILE A 397 5.52 0.77 6.93
N GLU A 398 6.67 1.43 6.80
CA GLU A 398 6.74 2.77 6.22
C GLU A 398 7.99 2.97 5.36
N ASP A 399 7.85 3.75 4.29
CA ASP A 399 8.94 4.20 3.43
C ASP A 399 9.76 3.05 2.84
N GLY A 400 9.10 2.33 1.93
CA GLY A 400 9.58 1.07 1.37
C GLY A 400 9.86 1.12 -0.13
N MET A 401 10.50 0.06 -0.61
CA MET A 401 10.89 -0.13 -2.01
C MET A 401 11.92 0.89 -2.49
N LEU A 402 12.88 1.24 -1.63
CA LEU A 402 13.94 2.21 -1.94
C LEU A 402 14.91 1.75 -3.04
N CYS A 403 14.88 0.47 -3.41
CA CYS A 403 15.76 -0.13 -4.40
C CYS A 403 14.99 -0.92 -5.48
N THR A 404 13.69 -1.19 -5.33
CA THR A 404 12.90 -1.99 -6.30
C THR A 404 11.59 -1.28 -6.70
N THR A 405 10.91 -1.75 -7.75
CA THR A 405 9.71 -1.05 -8.29
C THR A 405 8.59 -1.98 -8.76
N THR A 406 8.64 -3.27 -8.42
CA THR A 406 7.69 -4.30 -8.91
C THR A 406 7.37 -5.36 -7.83
N SER A 407 6.92 -4.92 -6.66
CA SER A 407 6.59 -5.81 -5.53
C SER A 407 5.59 -5.17 -4.57
N GLY A 408 5.09 -5.97 -3.61
CA GLY A 408 4.30 -5.50 -2.46
C GLY A 408 5.16 -5.34 -1.21
N ALA A 409 4.82 -4.39 -0.32
CA ALA A 409 5.48 -4.29 0.98
C ALA A 409 5.29 -5.59 1.79
N LEU A 410 4.08 -6.15 1.76
CA LEU A 410 3.81 -7.56 2.04
C LEU A 410 3.67 -8.30 0.71
N ASN A 411 4.52 -9.30 0.47
CA ASN A 411 4.54 -10.07 -0.77
C ASN A 411 4.37 -11.57 -0.50
N PHE A 412 3.33 -12.13 -1.10
CA PHE A 412 2.96 -13.54 -1.02
C PHE A 412 2.83 -14.12 -2.42
N TYR A 413 3.34 -15.33 -2.64
CA TYR A 413 3.33 -15.96 -3.95
C TYR A 413 2.79 -17.39 -3.92
N GLY A 414 2.03 -17.74 -4.97
CA GLY A 414 1.66 -19.12 -5.30
C GLY A 414 0.52 -19.73 -4.46
N ASP A 415 0.10 -20.93 -4.88
CA ASP A 415 -0.92 -21.79 -4.23
C ASP A 415 -0.54 -22.25 -2.81
N VAL A 416 0.73 -22.09 -2.44
CA VAL A 416 1.21 -22.36 -1.07
C VAL A 416 0.78 -21.26 -0.09
N SER A 417 0.49 -20.05 -0.58
CA SER A 417 0.14 -18.88 0.22
C SER A 417 -1.37 -18.82 0.43
N LYS A 418 -1.84 -19.57 1.44
CA LYS A 418 -3.25 -19.76 1.75
C LYS A 418 -3.57 -19.74 3.23
N GLU A 419 -4.81 -19.42 3.54
CA GLU A 419 -5.29 -19.29 4.93
C GLU A 419 -4.41 -18.33 5.75
N LEU A 420 -3.90 -17.29 5.09
CA LEU A 420 -3.17 -16.20 5.73
C LEU A 420 -4.14 -15.28 6.46
N ILE A 421 -3.70 -14.75 7.60
CA ILE A 421 -4.39 -13.68 8.31
C ILE A 421 -3.50 -12.44 8.27
N ILE A 422 -3.98 -11.39 7.60
CA ILE A 422 -3.29 -10.10 7.44
C ILE A 422 -4.18 -9.03 8.07
N GLU A 423 -3.86 -8.60 9.29
CA GLU A 423 -4.75 -7.72 10.05
C GLU A 423 -4.08 -6.57 10.81
N ASP A 424 -4.81 -5.47 10.95
CA ASP A 424 -4.43 -4.32 11.77
C ASP A 424 -3.05 -3.73 11.40
N ASN A 425 -2.54 -3.97 10.18
CA ASN A 425 -1.25 -3.46 9.73
C ASN A 425 -1.39 -2.03 9.20
N PHE A 426 -0.35 -1.23 9.41
CA PHE A 426 -0.20 0.10 8.82
C PHE A 426 0.89 0.04 7.76
N ILE A 427 0.52 0.23 6.48
CA ILE A 427 1.43 0.14 5.35
C ILE A 427 1.41 1.46 4.61
N LEU A 428 2.47 2.25 4.74
CA LEU A 428 2.48 3.66 4.39
C LEU A 428 3.66 3.99 3.47
N ASN A 429 3.43 4.86 2.49
CA ASN A 429 4.49 5.49 1.70
C ASN A 429 5.40 4.47 0.97
N ILE A 430 4.80 3.46 0.34
CA ILE A 430 5.55 2.45 -0.44
C ILE A 430 5.70 2.97 -1.87
N LYS A 431 6.78 3.70 -2.18
CA LYS A 431 6.86 4.52 -3.40
C LYS A 431 7.56 3.85 -4.59
N GLY A 432 8.50 2.95 -4.32
CA GLY A 432 9.34 2.35 -5.36
C GLY A 432 10.47 3.25 -5.85
N ASN A 433 11.50 2.63 -6.45
CA ASN A 433 12.65 3.32 -7.02
C ASN A 433 12.84 2.98 -8.50
N GLN A 434 12.82 4.01 -9.36
CA GLN A 434 13.00 3.91 -10.81
C GLN A 434 14.41 4.25 -11.29
N ASP A 435 15.31 4.68 -10.40
CA ASP A 435 16.68 5.03 -10.75
C ASP A 435 17.41 3.84 -11.38
N GLY A 436 18.09 4.13 -12.50
CA GLY A 436 18.81 3.10 -13.25
C GLY A 436 17.91 2.11 -13.99
N LEU A 437 16.61 2.38 -14.17
CA LEU A 437 15.78 1.63 -15.11
C LEU A 437 15.58 2.40 -16.42
N PRO A 438 15.45 1.70 -17.56
CA PRO A 438 14.84 2.31 -18.74
C PRO A 438 13.39 2.72 -18.41
N GLN A 439 12.78 3.59 -19.23
CA GLN A 439 11.41 4.08 -19.01
C GLN A 439 10.45 2.92 -18.63
N TYR A 440 10.00 2.91 -17.38
CA TYR A 440 9.25 1.81 -16.79
C TYR A 440 8.26 2.32 -15.76
N ASP A 441 6.98 2.02 -15.96
CA ASP A 441 5.94 2.30 -14.98
C ASP A 441 5.93 1.20 -13.92
N GLY A 442 6.56 1.49 -12.78
CA GLY A 442 6.56 0.63 -11.59
C GLY A 442 5.16 0.15 -11.17
N LEU A 443 5.09 -1.12 -10.76
CA LEU A 443 3.90 -1.74 -10.16
C LEU A 443 4.18 -2.06 -8.69
N ILE A 444 3.97 -1.07 -7.83
CA ILE A 444 4.23 -1.15 -6.40
C ILE A 444 2.92 -1.16 -5.62
N CYS A 445 2.82 -2.02 -4.62
CA CYS A 445 1.65 -2.02 -3.76
C CYS A 445 1.96 -2.18 -2.27
N GLY A 446 0.95 -1.95 -1.43
CA GLY A 446 1.03 -2.26 -0.01
C GLY A 446 1.02 -3.79 0.21
N ILE A 447 -0.02 -4.45 -0.28
CA ILE A 447 -0.19 -5.91 -0.21
C ILE A 447 -0.24 -6.50 -1.61
N LEU A 448 0.60 -7.50 -1.87
CA LEU A 448 0.64 -8.26 -3.12
C LEU A 448 0.28 -9.72 -2.87
N LEU A 449 -0.77 -10.19 -3.54
CA LEU A 449 -1.11 -11.61 -3.67
C LEU A 449 -0.80 -12.05 -5.10
N ASN A 450 0.37 -12.65 -5.27
CA ASN A 450 0.92 -12.93 -6.59
C ASN A 450 0.72 -14.39 -7.01
N GLY A 451 -0.30 -14.61 -7.85
CA GLY A 451 -0.56 -15.89 -8.50
C GLY A 451 -1.10 -16.98 -7.58
N LEU A 452 -2.31 -17.47 -7.87
CA LEU A 452 -2.90 -18.65 -7.22
C LEU A 452 -3.01 -18.62 -5.68
N CYS A 453 -2.79 -17.51 -5.00
CA CYS A 453 -3.04 -17.44 -3.55
C CYS A 453 -4.55 -17.58 -3.30
N HIS A 454 -4.93 -18.17 -2.17
CA HIS A 454 -6.36 -18.41 -1.92
C HIS A 454 -6.74 -18.52 -0.43
N ASN A 455 -8.02 -18.36 -0.11
CA ASN A 455 -8.55 -18.46 1.27
C ASN A 455 -7.90 -17.53 2.31
N ASN A 456 -7.24 -16.45 1.88
CA ASN A 456 -6.61 -15.47 2.76
C ASN A 456 -7.62 -14.44 3.31
N THR A 457 -7.42 -14.01 4.55
CA THR A 457 -8.19 -12.93 5.19
C THR A 457 -7.32 -11.68 5.31
N ILE A 458 -7.76 -10.59 4.69
CA ILE A 458 -7.13 -9.26 4.74
C ILE A 458 -8.14 -8.32 5.42
N HIS A 459 -7.91 -7.96 6.68
CA HIS A 459 -8.89 -7.18 7.42
C HIS A 459 -8.33 -6.07 8.31
N HIS A 460 -9.04 -4.96 8.41
CA HIS A 460 -8.67 -3.83 9.28
C HIS A 460 -7.26 -3.24 9.05
N ASN A 461 -6.69 -3.41 7.85
CA ASN A 461 -5.41 -2.78 7.52
C ASN A 461 -5.62 -1.33 7.08
N THR A 462 -4.66 -0.47 7.41
CA THR A 462 -4.56 0.89 6.86
C THR A 462 -3.43 0.93 5.84
N ILE A 463 -3.78 1.13 4.56
CA ILE A 463 -2.83 1.08 3.45
C ILE A 463 -2.87 2.40 2.71
N ALA A 464 -1.77 3.14 2.68
CA ALA A 464 -1.78 4.48 2.13
C ALA A 464 -0.53 4.86 1.33
N ASN A 465 -0.76 5.73 0.34
CA ASN A 465 0.28 6.41 -0.42
C ASN A 465 1.22 5.45 -1.18
N CYS A 466 0.75 4.28 -1.61
CA CYS A 466 1.55 3.34 -2.39
C CYS A 466 1.73 3.81 -3.85
N GLY A 467 2.85 3.36 -4.43
CA GLY A 467 3.32 3.75 -5.75
C GLY A 467 2.34 3.39 -6.86
N SER A 468 1.55 2.32 -6.73
CA SER A 468 0.54 1.93 -7.73
C SER A 468 -0.79 1.54 -7.08
N TYR A 469 -0.82 0.48 -6.28
CA TYR A 469 -2.05 -0.06 -5.69
C TYR A 469 -1.97 -0.13 -4.17
N GLY A 470 -3.10 -0.04 -3.48
CA GLY A 470 -3.13 -0.38 -2.05
C GLY A 470 -3.00 -1.89 -1.87
N ILE A 471 -3.97 -2.63 -2.39
CA ILE A 471 -3.96 -4.09 -2.48
C ILE A 471 -3.98 -4.48 -3.96
N TRP A 472 -3.07 -5.38 -4.34
CA TRP A 472 -3.02 -5.92 -5.69
C TRP A 472 -3.10 -7.45 -5.67
N ILE A 473 -4.09 -7.98 -6.37
CA ILE A 473 -4.35 -9.40 -6.52
C ILE A 473 -4.14 -9.73 -8.00
N THR A 474 -3.14 -10.56 -8.28
CA THR A 474 -2.78 -10.91 -9.65
C THR A 474 -3.55 -12.13 -10.14
N THR A 475 -3.11 -12.76 -11.23
CA THR A 475 -3.92 -13.75 -11.96
C THR A 475 -4.14 -15.04 -11.17
N GLY A 476 -5.38 -15.54 -11.20
CA GLY A 476 -5.73 -16.87 -10.71
C GLY A 476 -5.88 -17.03 -9.19
N ASN A 477 -5.97 -15.92 -8.46
CA ASN A 477 -6.28 -15.96 -7.02
C ASN A 477 -7.78 -16.26 -6.78
N TYR A 478 -8.16 -16.77 -5.60
CA TYR A 478 -9.57 -17.05 -5.30
C TYR A 478 -9.90 -17.08 -3.81
N GLU A 479 -11.17 -16.85 -3.46
CA GLU A 479 -11.71 -17.06 -2.10
C GLU A 479 -11.06 -16.21 -0.99
N HIS A 480 -10.56 -15.03 -1.32
CA HIS A 480 -10.07 -14.07 -0.32
C HIS A 480 -11.21 -13.37 0.40
N THR A 481 -11.05 -13.13 1.70
CA THR A 481 -11.93 -12.24 2.47
C THR A 481 -11.21 -10.92 2.73
N ILE A 482 -11.69 -9.84 2.14
CA ILE A 482 -11.12 -8.48 2.20
C ILE A 482 -12.14 -7.59 2.89
N THR A 483 -11.93 -7.28 4.17
CA THR A 483 -12.95 -6.57 4.96
C THR A 483 -12.43 -5.51 5.92
N GLY A 484 -13.13 -4.38 6.04
CA GLY A 484 -12.81 -3.38 7.06
C GLY A 484 -11.48 -2.64 6.83
N ASN A 485 -10.87 -2.76 5.65
CA ASN A 485 -9.60 -2.07 5.36
C ASN A 485 -9.86 -0.60 5.00
N LEU A 486 -8.99 0.31 5.45
CA LEU A 486 -8.91 1.68 4.94
C LEU A 486 -7.78 1.77 3.92
N ILE A 487 -8.11 2.05 2.66
CA ILE A 487 -7.16 2.08 1.57
C ILE A 487 -7.21 3.46 0.90
N TYR A 488 -6.13 4.22 1.06
CA TYR A 488 -6.11 5.67 0.92
C TYR A 488 -5.00 6.15 -0.03
N ASN A 489 -5.35 6.94 -1.05
CA ASN A 489 -4.41 7.68 -1.90
C ASN A 489 -3.31 6.82 -2.56
N ASN A 490 -3.67 5.67 -3.12
CA ASN A 490 -2.76 4.88 -3.94
C ASN A 490 -2.84 5.34 -5.40
N ARG A 491 -1.69 5.45 -6.09
CA ARG A 491 -1.53 6.16 -7.39
C ARG A 491 -2.55 5.77 -8.46
N ILE A 492 -2.86 4.48 -8.59
CA ILE A 492 -3.74 3.94 -9.64
C ILE A 492 -5.09 3.54 -9.05
N ALA A 493 -5.10 2.56 -8.15
CA ALA A 493 -6.33 2.04 -7.55
C ALA A 493 -6.14 1.69 -6.08
N GLN A 494 -7.21 1.76 -5.29
CA GLN A 494 -7.15 1.37 -3.88
C GLN A 494 -7.09 -0.16 -3.78
N LEU A 495 -7.98 -0.87 -4.49
CA LEU A 495 -7.92 -2.32 -4.68
C LEU A 495 -7.92 -2.65 -6.18
N SER A 496 -7.07 -3.59 -6.59
CA SER A 496 -6.99 -4.08 -7.98
C SER A 496 -7.01 -5.61 -8.04
N LEU A 497 -7.85 -6.16 -8.92
CA LEU A 497 -8.00 -7.59 -9.22
C LEU A 497 -7.70 -7.80 -10.71
N ASN A 498 -6.61 -8.51 -11.04
CA ASN A 498 -6.10 -8.57 -12.42
C ASN A 498 -5.90 -10.01 -12.92
N ASP A 499 -6.41 -10.31 -14.11
CA ASP A 499 -6.23 -11.57 -14.84
C ASP A 499 -5.48 -11.37 -16.17
N PHE A 500 -4.14 -11.35 -16.13
CA PHE A 500 -3.27 -11.07 -17.28
C PHE A 500 -3.07 -12.25 -18.25
N TYR A 501 -3.32 -13.51 -17.85
CA TYR A 501 -2.73 -14.68 -18.53
C TYR A 501 -3.69 -15.76 -19.07
N GLY A 502 -4.97 -15.46 -19.27
CA GLY A 502 -5.89 -16.38 -19.99
C GLY A 502 -6.06 -17.76 -19.36
N VAL A 503 -5.70 -17.90 -18.07
CA VAL A 503 -5.84 -19.15 -17.33
C VAL A 503 -7.33 -19.36 -17.01
N PRO A 504 -7.94 -20.49 -17.44
CA PRO A 504 -9.33 -20.79 -17.10
C PRO A 504 -9.48 -20.96 -15.57
N GLY A 505 -10.14 -20.01 -14.91
CA GLY A 505 -10.35 -19.99 -13.45
C GLY A 505 -9.91 -18.71 -12.72
N SER A 506 -10.01 -17.55 -13.39
CA SER A 506 -9.74 -16.15 -13.01
C SER A 506 -10.18 -15.74 -11.59
N ASN A 507 -9.66 -14.59 -11.09
CA ASN A 507 -10.02 -13.98 -9.80
C ASN A 507 -11.51 -14.16 -9.46
N LYS A 508 -11.82 -14.97 -8.46
CA LYS A 508 -13.20 -15.42 -8.17
C LYS A 508 -13.48 -15.66 -6.70
N ASN A 509 -14.76 -15.62 -6.37
CA ASN A 509 -15.30 -15.97 -5.05
C ASN A 509 -14.69 -15.17 -3.89
N HIS A 510 -14.10 -13.99 -4.15
CA HIS A 510 -13.64 -13.14 -3.06
C HIS A 510 -14.86 -12.56 -2.32
N VAL A 511 -14.69 -12.20 -1.05
CA VAL A 511 -15.66 -11.46 -0.24
C VAL A 511 -15.05 -10.09 0.03
N ILE A 512 -15.62 -9.03 -0.54
CA ILE A 512 -15.06 -7.67 -0.45
C ILE A 512 -16.12 -6.80 0.23
N LYS A 513 -15.98 -6.56 1.54
CA LYS A 513 -17.03 -5.87 2.31
C LYS A 513 -16.50 -4.88 3.32
N ASN A 514 -17.27 -3.85 3.64
CA ASN A 514 -16.95 -2.90 4.72
C ASN A 514 -15.58 -2.21 4.56
N ASN A 515 -15.00 -2.17 3.36
CA ASN A 515 -13.75 -1.46 3.11
C ASN A 515 -14.04 0.01 2.79
N ILE A 516 -13.09 0.87 3.11
CA ILE A 516 -13.10 2.27 2.72
C ILE A 516 -12.02 2.46 1.66
N PHE A 517 -12.45 2.80 0.44
CA PHE A 517 -11.58 3.20 -0.65
C PHE A 517 -11.63 4.73 -0.77
N TYR A 518 -10.50 5.40 -0.54
CA TYR A 518 -10.44 6.86 -0.56
C TYR A 518 -9.39 7.39 -1.53
N CYS A 519 -9.81 8.16 -2.53
CA CYS A 519 -8.93 8.77 -3.53
C CYS A 519 -8.66 10.25 -3.21
N LEU A 520 -7.47 10.72 -3.58
CA LEU A 520 -7.08 12.13 -3.56
C LEU A 520 -6.89 12.76 -4.94
N SER A 521 -7.07 11.99 -6.01
CA SER A 521 -7.03 12.50 -7.38
C SER A 521 -8.13 11.88 -8.23
N GLY A 522 -8.64 12.63 -9.21
CA GLY A 522 -9.59 12.14 -10.20
C GLY A 522 -9.03 11.09 -11.16
N GLU A 523 -7.70 10.91 -11.21
CA GLU A 523 -7.01 9.86 -11.98
C GLU A 523 -7.05 8.48 -11.27
N GLN A 524 -7.21 8.50 -9.94
CA GLN A 524 -7.30 7.29 -9.12
C GLN A 524 -8.70 6.70 -9.20
N VAL A 525 -8.79 5.39 -8.97
CA VAL A 525 -10.08 4.68 -8.82
C VAL A 525 -10.13 3.94 -7.48
N CYS A 526 -11.34 3.71 -6.99
CA CYS A 526 -11.52 2.99 -5.74
C CYS A 526 -11.23 1.49 -5.96
N LEU A 527 -11.86 0.91 -6.97
CA LEU A 527 -11.74 -0.50 -7.31
C LEU A 527 -11.44 -0.67 -8.81
N GLU A 528 -10.46 -1.48 -9.14
CA GLU A 528 -10.10 -1.85 -10.51
C GLU A 528 -10.25 -3.36 -10.72
N TYR A 529 -10.93 -3.71 -11.80
CA TYR A 529 -10.98 -5.05 -12.35
C TYR A 529 -10.30 -5.04 -13.71
N GLU A 530 -9.28 -5.87 -13.89
CA GLU A 530 -8.66 -6.12 -15.18
C GLU A 530 -8.92 -7.58 -15.55
N THR A 531 -9.74 -7.78 -16.60
CA THR A 531 -10.31 -9.08 -16.91
C THR A 531 -10.23 -9.44 -18.39
N LEU A 532 -10.15 -10.74 -18.63
CA LEU A 532 -10.30 -11.37 -19.94
C LEU A 532 -11.73 -11.88 -20.18
N ASN A 533 -12.56 -11.98 -19.13
CA ASN A 533 -13.96 -12.40 -19.23
C ASN A 533 -14.83 -11.73 -18.14
N PRO A 534 -15.75 -10.82 -18.49
CA PRO A 534 -16.60 -10.13 -17.53
C PRO A 534 -17.65 -11.00 -16.83
N GLU A 535 -17.97 -12.20 -17.33
CA GLU A 535 -19.06 -13.02 -16.77
C GLU A 535 -18.65 -13.81 -15.52
N ASN A 536 -17.34 -13.95 -15.24
CA ASN A 536 -16.82 -14.83 -14.19
C ASN A 536 -16.29 -14.10 -12.93
N LEU A 537 -16.43 -12.78 -12.84
CA LEU A 537 -15.57 -11.96 -11.95
C LEU A 537 -16.19 -11.53 -10.62
N TYR A 538 -17.51 -11.66 -10.46
CA TYR A 538 -18.18 -10.95 -9.38
C TYR A 538 -18.05 -11.73 -8.07
N SER A 539 -17.00 -11.34 -7.35
CA SER A 539 -16.83 -11.51 -5.92
C SER A 539 -18.09 -11.05 -5.18
N ALA A 540 -18.32 -11.56 -3.97
CA ALA A 540 -19.36 -11.09 -3.07
C ALA A 540 -19.00 -9.70 -2.50
N THR A 541 -18.96 -8.71 -3.40
CA THR A 541 -18.68 -7.30 -3.13
C THR A 541 -19.97 -6.63 -2.64
N ASP A 542 -19.95 -6.07 -1.43
CA ASP A 542 -21.09 -5.36 -0.85
C ASP A 542 -20.68 -4.47 0.33
N SER A 543 -21.48 -3.46 0.68
CA SER A 543 -21.28 -2.65 1.91
C SER A 543 -19.91 -1.95 2.01
N ASN A 544 -19.29 -1.57 0.90
CA ASN A 544 -18.05 -0.80 0.84
C ASN A 544 -18.32 0.70 0.67
N TYR A 545 -17.32 1.50 1.02
CA TYR A 545 -17.32 2.95 0.87
C TYR A 545 -16.44 3.35 -0.31
N TYR A 546 -17.05 3.83 -1.40
CA TYR A 546 -16.36 4.28 -2.61
C TYR A 546 -16.28 5.80 -2.61
N CYS A 547 -15.16 6.35 -2.15
CA CYS A 547 -14.99 7.79 -2.02
C CYS A 547 -13.87 8.32 -2.93
N ASN A 548 -14.27 8.92 -4.04
CA ASN A 548 -13.39 9.75 -4.86
C ASN A 548 -13.99 11.16 -4.98
N PRO A 549 -13.57 12.11 -4.13
CA PRO A 549 -14.09 13.47 -4.15
C PRO A 549 -13.80 14.24 -5.45
N TYR A 550 -12.87 13.75 -6.27
CA TYR A 550 -12.35 14.46 -7.44
C TYR A 550 -12.85 13.88 -8.76
N ASN A 551 -13.45 12.69 -8.73
CA ASN A 551 -14.10 12.04 -9.86
C ASN A 551 -15.19 11.09 -9.35
N TYR A 552 -16.42 11.23 -9.84
CA TYR A 552 -17.55 10.44 -9.35
C TYR A 552 -17.50 8.95 -9.74
N THR A 553 -16.60 8.56 -10.64
CA THR A 553 -16.42 7.15 -10.98
C THR A 553 -15.71 6.39 -9.86
N ALA A 554 -16.31 5.28 -9.45
CA ALA A 554 -15.86 4.45 -8.34
C ALA A 554 -15.04 3.25 -8.84
N VAL A 555 -15.53 2.60 -9.90
CA VAL A 555 -15.01 1.32 -10.38
C VAL A 555 -14.48 1.46 -11.80
N ARG A 556 -13.33 0.83 -12.09
CA ARG A 556 -12.78 0.70 -13.44
C ARG A 556 -12.79 -0.77 -13.86
N GLU A 557 -13.29 -1.04 -15.05
CA GLU A 557 -13.28 -2.35 -15.70
C GLU A 557 -12.42 -2.24 -16.96
N LYS A 558 -11.31 -3.00 -17.01
CA LYS A 558 -10.42 -3.11 -18.17
C LYS A 558 -10.60 -4.47 -18.83
N PHE A 559 -10.93 -4.44 -20.11
CA PHE A 559 -10.99 -5.60 -20.99
C PHE A 559 -9.68 -5.71 -21.75
N VAL A 560 -9.03 -6.87 -21.70
CA VAL A 560 -7.69 -7.07 -22.29
C VAL A 560 -7.73 -8.00 -23.52
N PHE A 561 -8.88 -8.57 -23.88
CA PHE A 561 -9.03 -9.54 -24.97
C PHE A 561 -9.95 -9.04 -26.11
N GLU A 562 -9.63 -9.42 -27.35
CA GLU A 562 -10.30 -9.11 -28.63
C GLU A 562 -10.47 -7.62 -28.99
N GLU A 563 -11.09 -6.81 -28.13
CA GLU A 563 -11.20 -5.36 -28.27
C GLU A 563 -10.88 -4.69 -26.93
N PRO A 564 -9.62 -4.31 -26.68
CA PRO A 564 -9.22 -3.70 -25.42
C PRO A 564 -10.02 -2.44 -25.14
N ALA A 565 -10.72 -2.41 -24.01
CA ALA A 565 -11.56 -1.30 -23.61
C ALA A 565 -11.37 -1.03 -22.12
N THR A 566 -11.38 0.25 -21.75
CA THR A 566 -11.41 0.67 -20.35
C THR A 566 -12.71 1.41 -20.11
N VAL A 567 -13.53 0.91 -19.20
CA VAL A 567 -14.81 1.52 -18.82
C VAL A 567 -14.73 1.91 -17.36
N THR A 568 -15.25 3.09 -17.01
CA THR A 568 -15.38 3.52 -15.62
C THR A 568 -16.84 3.74 -15.28
N TYR A 569 -17.23 3.33 -14.08
CA TYR A 569 -18.62 3.36 -13.63
C TYR A 569 -18.74 4.20 -12.35
N PRO A 570 -19.72 5.11 -12.27
CA PRO A 570 -20.23 5.55 -10.97
C PRO A 570 -20.91 4.37 -10.27
N LEU A 571 -20.94 4.38 -8.93
CA LEU A 571 -21.45 3.25 -8.15
C LEU A 571 -22.86 2.79 -8.55
N PRO A 572 -23.86 3.67 -8.79
CA PRO A 572 -25.19 3.23 -9.22
C PRO A 572 -25.20 2.51 -10.59
N ALA A 573 -24.31 2.91 -11.51
CA ALA A 573 -24.16 2.22 -12.79
C ALA A 573 -23.49 0.86 -12.61
N TRP A 574 -22.51 0.78 -11.72
CA TRP A 574 -21.85 -0.47 -11.35
C TRP A 574 -22.82 -1.47 -10.72
N GLN A 575 -23.63 -1.04 -9.74
CA GLN A 575 -24.64 -1.89 -9.10
C GLN A 575 -25.64 -2.46 -10.11
N LYS A 576 -26.07 -1.65 -11.10
CA LYS A 576 -26.93 -2.12 -12.20
C LYS A 576 -26.21 -3.08 -13.15
N ARG A 577 -24.93 -2.84 -13.44
CA ARG A 577 -24.08 -3.66 -14.31
C ARG A 577 -23.92 -5.07 -13.76
N ILE A 578 -23.71 -5.22 -12.45
CA ILE A 578 -23.38 -6.51 -11.82
C ILE A 578 -24.54 -7.15 -11.05
N LEU A 579 -25.64 -6.42 -10.83
CA LEU A 579 -26.79 -6.86 -10.03
C LEU A 579 -26.41 -7.28 -8.60
N ALA A 580 -25.41 -6.60 -8.02
CA ALA A 580 -24.84 -6.83 -6.69
C ALA A 580 -24.31 -5.50 -6.10
N ASP A 581 -23.60 -5.57 -4.97
CA ASP A 581 -23.00 -4.42 -4.28
C ASP A 581 -24.03 -3.38 -3.77
N SER A 582 -25.26 -3.82 -3.52
CA SER A 582 -26.45 -2.97 -3.25
C SER A 582 -26.36 -2.11 -1.99
N ASN A 583 -25.59 -2.52 -0.98
CA ASN A 583 -25.43 -1.78 0.28
C ASN A 583 -24.18 -0.91 0.30
N SER A 584 -23.37 -0.92 -0.76
CA SER A 584 -22.25 0.01 -0.89
C SER A 584 -22.73 1.43 -1.12
N ILE A 585 -21.91 2.38 -0.68
CA ILE A 585 -22.23 3.81 -0.77
C ILE A 585 -21.07 4.59 -1.38
N ALA A 586 -21.44 5.61 -2.16
CA ALA A 586 -20.56 6.64 -2.68
C ALA A 586 -21.16 7.98 -2.23
N PRO A 587 -20.56 8.69 -1.27
CA PRO A 587 -21.23 9.78 -0.55
C PRO A 587 -21.43 11.08 -1.37
N GLY A 588 -21.14 11.06 -2.66
CA GLY A 588 -21.31 12.22 -3.53
C GLY A 588 -20.50 13.45 -3.10
N LEU A 589 -19.42 13.26 -2.33
CA LEU A 589 -18.45 14.32 -2.05
C LEU A 589 -17.88 14.82 -3.37
N SER A 590 -17.79 16.14 -3.51
CA SER A 590 -17.17 16.79 -4.65
C SER A 590 -16.23 17.89 -4.16
N LEU A 591 -14.97 17.78 -4.54
CA LEU A 591 -13.91 18.74 -4.27
C LEU A 591 -13.26 19.17 -5.58
N ASN A 592 -12.90 20.45 -5.65
CA ASN A 592 -12.14 20.98 -6.76
C ASN A 592 -10.64 20.64 -6.58
N GLN A 593 -9.99 20.16 -7.64
CA GLN A 593 -8.54 19.97 -7.67
C GLN A 593 -7.77 21.26 -7.96
N TYR A 594 -8.48 22.34 -8.30
CA TYR A 594 -7.90 23.57 -8.80
C TYR A 594 -8.52 24.79 -8.14
N THR A 595 -7.71 25.82 -7.89
CA THR A 595 -8.19 27.18 -7.63
C THR A 595 -8.12 28.00 -8.91
N ILE A 596 -9.12 28.85 -9.13
CA ILE A 596 -9.12 29.77 -10.27
C ILE A 596 -8.35 31.03 -9.86
N ASP A 597 -7.29 31.34 -10.61
CA ASP A 597 -6.44 32.51 -10.42
C ASP A 597 -7.00 33.72 -11.19
N ALA A 598 -7.53 33.47 -12.39
CA ALA A 598 -8.24 34.45 -13.21
C ALA A 598 -9.22 33.78 -14.17
N GLU A 599 -10.29 34.49 -14.54
CA GLU A 599 -11.32 34.05 -15.48
C GLU A 599 -11.58 35.15 -16.52
N THR A 600 -11.77 34.77 -17.79
CA THR A 600 -12.11 35.72 -18.85
C THR A 600 -13.59 36.11 -18.81
N GLU A 601 -13.92 37.31 -19.26
CA GLU A 601 -15.33 37.74 -19.40
C GLU A 601 -16.02 37.12 -20.64
N HIS A 602 -15.26 36.50 -21.54
CA HIS A 602 -15.78 35.95 -22.79
C HIS A 602 -16.49 34.62 -22.56
N GLU A 603 -17.81 34.64 -22.67
CA GLU A 603 -18.68 33.47 -22.61
C GLU A 603 -18.67 32.69 -23.92
N LEU A 604 -18.41 31.38 -23.84
CA LEU A 604 -18.39 30.48 -25.00
C LEU A 604 -19.75 29.80 -25.24
N ILE A 605 -20.61 29.71 -24.23
CA ILE A 605 -21.96 29.17 -24.38
C ILE A 605 -22.93 30.27 -24.76
N THR A 606 -23.55 30.13 -25.94
CA THR A 606 -24.69 30.97 -26.30
C THR A 606 -25.98 30.38 -25.73
N ASN A 607 -26.88 31.26 -25.28
CA ASN A 607 -28.19 30.89 -24.75
C ASN A 607 -28.16 29.84 -23.60
N GLY A 608 -27.24 30.00 -22.65
CA GLY A 608 -27.13 29.11 -21.47
C GLY A 608 -28.15 29.37 -20.34
N ASN A 609 -28.85 30.51 -20.39
CA ASN A 609 -29.83 30.94 -19.37
C ASN A 609 -31.30 30.74 -19.81
N PHE A 610 -31.52 30.22 -21.03
CA PHE A 610 -32.83 29.80 -21.55
C PHE A 610 -34.02 30.77 -21.34
N THR A 611 -33.77 32.08 -21.38
CA THR A 611 -34.80 33.10 -21.05
C THR A 611 -35.97 33.18 -22.04
N ALA A 612 -35.77 32.74 -23.29
CA ALA A 612 -36.78 32.91 -24.35
C ALA A 612 -36.93 31.71 -25.30
N ASN A 613 -35.88 30.90 -25.50
CA ASN A 613 -35.85 29.71 -26.36
C ASN A 613 -34.65 28.82 -25.99
N PHE A 614 -34.48 27.72 -26.72
CA PHE A 614 -33.32 26.82 -26.64
C PHE A 614 -32.65 26.61 -28.01
N ASP A 615 -32.74 27.57 -28.94
CA ASP A 615 -32.36 27.40 -30.36
C ASP A 615 -30.88 27.07 -30.60
N ASP A 616 -30.00 27.40 -29.64
CA ASP A 616 -28.58 27.06 -29.67
C ASP A 616 -28.27 25.70 -28.98
N TRP A 617 -29.30 24.94 -28.63
CA TRP A 617 -29.20 23.62 -28.01
C TRP A 617 -29.99 22.58 -28.80
N GLU A 618 -29.36 21.43 -29.01
CA GLU A 618 -29.90 20.34 -29.82
C GLU A 618 -30.14 19.12 -28.93
N LEU A 619 -31.38 18.62 -28.90
CA LEU A 619 -31.70 17.31 -28.34
C LEU A 619 -31.20 16.21 -29.28
N TYR A 620 -30.62 15.15 -28.74
CA TYR A 620 -30.35 13.95 -29.51
C TYR A 620 -31.67 13.26 -29.89
N ALA A 621 -32.01 13.34 -31.16
CA ALA A 621 -33.35 13.05 -31.66
C ALA A 621 -33.59 11.54 -31.86
N ASP A 622 -34.01 10.84 -30.79
CA ASP A 622 -34.79 9.60 -30.91
C ASP A 622 -36.24 9.83 -30.50
N ALA A 623 -37.16 9.06 -31.07
CA ALA A 623 -38.56 9.07 -30.68
C ALA A 623 -38.69 8.74 -29.19
N GLY A 624 -39.39 9.58 -28.41
CA GLY A 624 -39.59 9.36 -26.97
C GLY A 624 -38.79 10.28 -26.03
N MET A 625 -38.10 11.28 -26.56
CA MET A 625 -37.46 12.35 -25.79
C MET A 625 -38.04 13.72 -26.17
N ASP A 626 -38.21 14.60 -25.18
CA ASP A 626 -38.65 15.98 -25.41
C ASP A 626 -37.68 16.97 -24.76
N LEU A 627 -37.45 18.10 -25.45
CA LEU A 627 -36.76 19.27 -24.93
C LEU A 627 -37.76 20.43 -24.86
N LEU A 628 -38.04 20.89 -23.65
CA LEU A 628 -39.04 21.93 -23.40
C LEU A 628 -38.41 23.14 -22.73
N LEU A 629 -38.92 24.33 -23.05
CA LEU A 629 -38.63 25.55 -22.32
C LEU A 629 -39.58 25.68 -21.12
N ASP A 630 -39.09 26.15 -19.99
CA ASP A 630 -39.91 26.49 -18.82
C ASP A 630 -39.36 27.75 -18.13
N ASN A 631 -40.24 28.59 -17.58
CA ASN A 631 -39.88 29.84 -16.91
C ASN A 631 -40.37 29.91 -15.45
N ASP A 632 -41.07 28.88 -14.94
CA ASP A 632 -41.84 28.96 -13.68
C ASP A 632 -41.25 28.11 -12.53
N ILE A 633 -40.25 27.26 -12.75
CA ILE A 633 -39.86 26.21 -11.78
C ILE A 633 -38.41 26.35 -11.32
N GLY A 634 -38.20 26.72 -10.05
CA GLY A 634 -36.99 26.43 -9.26
C GLY A 634 -35.64 26.98 -9.77
N MET A 635 -35.64 27.73 -10.87
CA MET A 635 -34.49 28.29 -11.58
C MET A 635 -34.61 29.82 -11.76
N ASP A 636 -33.79 30.46 -12.60
CA ASP A 636 -33.61 31.91 -12.66
C ASP A 636 -34.43 32.61 -13.77
N GLY A 637 -35.68 32.18 -13.98
CA GLY A 637 -36.62 32.82 -14.91
C GLY A 637 -36.56 32.35 -16.37
N GLY A 638 -35.75 31.33 -16.67
CA GLY A 638 -35.78 30.54 -17.90
C GLY A 638 -34.92 29.29 -17.73
N CYS A 639 -35.40 28.12 -18.14
CA CYS A 639 -34.68 26.86 -18.06
C CYS A 639 -35.13 25.89 -19.15
N VAL A 640 -34.36 24.82 -19.35
CA VAL A 640 -34.78 23.70 -20.21
C VAL A 640 -35.04 22.45 -19.42
N LYS A 641 -36.05 21.70 -19.87
CA LYS A 641 -36.40 20.37 -19.39
C LYS A 641 -36.07 19.34 -20.45
N VAL A 642 -35.21 18.40 -20.10
CA VAL A 642 -34.98 17.18 -20.87
C VAL A 642 -35.89 16.11 -20.28
N LEU A 643 -36.83 15.62 -21.08
CA LEU A 643 -37.79 14.58 -20.69
C LEU A 643 -37.45 13.27 -21.39
N LEU A 644 -37.35 12.20 -20.61
CA LEU A 644 -37.25 10.83 -21.10
C LEU A 644 -38.62 10.15 -20.94
N GLN A 645 -39.42 10.15 -22.00
CA GLN A 645 -40.81 9.67 -21.97
C GLN A 645 -40.95 8.19 -22.34
N ASP A 646 -40.12 7.70 -23.27
CA ASP A 646 -40.14 6.30 -23.66
C ASP A 646 -39.36 5.44 -22.66
N THR A 647 -40.09 4.51 -22.03
CA THR A 647 -39.52 3.50 -21.14
C THR A 647 -38.54 2.56 -21.81
N ALA A 648 -38.44 2.50 -23.15
CA ALA A 648 -37.45 1.69 -23.86
C ALA A 648 -36.06 2.36 -23.90
N LEU A 649 -36.01 3.70 -23.86
CA LEU A 649 -34.75 4.45 -23.92
C LEU A 649 -33.97 4.35 -22.60
N THR A 650 -32.63 4.41 -22.71
CA THR A 650 -31.71 4.24 -21.57
C THR A 650 -31.02 5.54 -21.15
N PHE A 651 -31.12 6.60 -21.95
CA PHE A 651 -30.56 7.92 -21.68
C PHE A 651 -31.28 9.01 -22.50
N ALA A 652 -31.11 10.27 -22.11
CA ALA A 652 -31.41 11.44 -22.93
C ALA A 652 -30.25 12.42 -22.86
N GLN A 653 -30.01 13.18 -23.93
CA GLN A 653 -28.89 14.11 -23.97
C GLN A 653 -29.18 15.36 -24.79
N ILE A 654 -28.58 16.48 -24.36
CA ILE A 654 -28.58 17.74 -25.10
C ILE A 654 -27.14 18.16 -25.41
N ASN A 655 -26.96 18.82 -26.55
CA ASN A 655 -25.68 19.35 -26.99
C ASN A 655 -25.78 20.84 -27.27
N SER A 656 -24.77 21.61 -26.91
CA SER A 656 -24.70 23.03 -27.25
C SER A 656 -24.40 23.25 -28.74
N LYS A 657 -24.52 24.50 -29.16
CA LYS A 657 -23.89 25.01 -30.38
C LYS A 657 -22.38 24.84 -30.33
N ALA A 658 -21.78 24.78 -31.52
CA ALA A 658 -20.34 24.65 -31.66
C ALA A 658 -19.62 25.90 -31.15
N PHE A 659 -18.53 25.69 -30.40
CA PHE A 659 -17.55 26.69 -29.98
C PHE A 659 -16.13 26.16 -30.20
N SER A 660 -15.12 27.00 -29.99
CA SER A 660 -13.72 26.63 -30.17
C SER A 660 -12.93 26.57 -28.86
N LEU A 661 -12.01 25.61 -28.76
CA LEU A 661 -11.07 25.44 -27.65
C LEU A 661 -9.62 25.46 -28.14
N THR A 662 -8.73 25.89 -27.26
CA THR A 662 -7.28 25.93 -27.48
C THR A 662 -6.61 24.86 -26.66
N ASN A 663 -5.67 24.12 -27.27
CA ASN A 663 -4.91 23.07 -26.61
C ASN A 663 -4.21 23.60 -25.34
N ASN A 664 -4.24 22.82 -24.27
CA ASN A 664 -3.64 23.12 -22.98
C ASN A 664 -4.20 24.33 -22.22
N GLN A 665 -5.22 25.01 -22.76
CA GLN A 665 -5.95 26.05 -22.04
C GLN A 665 -6.91 25.40 -21.04
N PHE A 666 -7.02 25.98 -19.84
CA PHE A 666 -8.01 25.59 -18.86
C PHE A 666 -9.33 26.35 -19.07
N TYR A 667 -10.42 25.63 -18.82
CA TYR A 667 -11.78 26.12 -18.93
C TYR A 667 -12.58 25.75 -17.69
N ARG A 668 -13.57 26.59 -17.39
CA ARG A 668 -14.54 26.39 -16.32
C ARG A 668 -15.92 26.25 -16.93
N LEU A 669 -16.52 25.07 -16.78
CA LEU A 669 -17.91 24.81 -17.10
C LEU A 669 -18.76 24.87 -15.83
N ARG A 670 -19.88 25.58 -15.86
CA ARG A 670 -20.86 25.65 -14.78
C ARG A 670 -22.27 25.50 -15.30
N TYR A 671 -23.15 24.97 -14.46
CA TYR A 671 -24.59 24.94 -14.71
C TYR A 671 -25.36 24.61 -13.44
N SER A 672 -26.64 24.99 -13.41
CA SER A 672 -27.61 24.61 -12.39
C SER A 672 -28.41 23.40 -12.86
N VAL A 673 -28.65 22.43 -11.96
CA VAL A 673 -29.36 21.19 -12.29
C VAL A 673 -30.22 20.63 -11.15
N PHE A 674 -31.39 20.09 -11.49
CA PHE A 674 -32.16 19.18 -10.64
C PHE A 674 -32.99 18.19 -11.49
N GLY A 675 -33.56 17.18 -10.85
CA GLY A 675 -34.46 16.20 -11.48
C GLY A 675 -35.68 15.87 -10.62
N ASN A 676 -36.47 14.87 -11.01
CA ASN A 676 -37.58 14.38 -10.17
C ASN A 676 -37.09 13.50 -9.02
N GLN A 677 -35.88 12.94 -9.13
CA GLN A 677 -35.26 12.14 -8.09
C GLN A 677 -33.73 12.28 -8.10
N SER A 678 -33.09 11.71 -7.10
CA SER A 678 -31.62 11.69 -7.06
C SER A 678 -31.10 10.69 -8.09
N SER A 679 -30.21 11.15 -8.97
CA SER A 679 -29.65 10.34 -10.04
C SER A 679 -28.26 10.83 -10.46
N TYR A 680 -27.72 10.25 -11.53
CA TYR A 680 -26.43 10.63 -12.10
C TYR A 680 -26.56 11.02 -13.58
N MET A 681 -25.65 11.88 -14.01
CA MET A 681 -25.51 12.33 -15.39
C MET A 681 -24.03 12.31 -15.80
N ASN A 682 -23.79 12.40 -17.10
CA ASN A 682 -22.48 12.65 -17.67
C ASN A 682 -22.42 14.08 -18.21
N THR A 683 -21.30 14.75 -17.94
CA THR A 683 -20.96 16.06 -18.49
C THR A 683 -19.68 15.91 -19.28
N SER A 684 -19.73 16.24 -20.56
CA SER A 684 -18.57 16.18 -21.43
C SER A 684 -18.48 17.36 -22.37
N VAL A 685 -17.28 17.58 -22.88
CA VAL A 685 -16.98 18.49 -23.97
C VAL A 685 -16.35 17.65 -25.07
N TYR A 686 -16.89 17.69 -26.27
CA TYR A 686 -16.53 16.74 -27.33
C TYR A 686 -16.46 17.42 -28.70
N LEU A 687 -15.82 16.76 -29.66
CA LEU A 687 -15.79 17.19 -31.07
C LEU A 687 -17.18 17.04 -31.73
N LYS A 688 -17.81 18.16 -32.12
CA LYS A 688 -19.13 18.16 -32.76
C LYS A 688 -19.01 17.73 -34.23
N GLY A 689 -19.80 16.72 -34.63
CA GLY A 689 -19.95 16.30 -36.04
C GLY A 689 -19.23 15.00 -36.45
N GLY A 690 -18.68 14.23 -35.50
CA GLY A 690 -18.04 12.92 -35.74
C GLY A 690 -18.32 11.91 -34.63
N ASP A 691 -17.50 10.86 -34.56
CA ASP A 691 -17.52 9.88 -33.46
C ASP A 691 -17.30 10.58 -32.11
N TYR A 692 -17.80 9.97 -31.03
CA TYR A 692 -17.63 10.54 -29.70
C TYR A 692 -16.15 10.62 -29.31
N HIS A 693 -15.64 11.85 -29.26
CA HIS A 693 -14.26 12.16 -28.96
C HIS A 693 -14.21 13.30 -27.93
N PRO A 694 -14.04 12.99 -26.63
CA PRO A 694 -14.00 13.99 -25.59
C PRO A 694 -12.71 14.82 -25.67
N VAL A 695 -12.86 16.14 -25.51
CA VAL A 695 -11.80 17.14 -25.54
C VAL A 695 -11.64 17.74 -24.14
N GLY A 696 -10.90 17.04 -23.29
CA GLY A 696 -10.55 17.47 -21.93
C GLY A 696 -11.57 17.15 -20.83
N LEU A 697 -12.87 17.33 -21.04
CA LEU A 697 -13.91 17.02 -20.05
C LEU A 697 -14.77 15.83 -20.48
N ASP A 698 -14.80 14.79 -19.64
CA ASP A 698 -15.77 13.69 -19.70
C ASP A 698 -15.93 13.09 -18.30
N ARG A 699 -16.96 13.52 -17.56
CA ARG A 699 -17.13 13.17 -16.14
C ARG A 699 -18.56 12.88 -15.79
N PHE A 700 -18.76 11.78 -15.07
CA PHE A 700 -20.00 11.52 -14.36
C PHE A 700 -20.12 12.44 -13.13
N ASN A 701 -21.35 12.80 -12.78
CA ASN A 701 -21.70 13.55 -11.58
C ASN A 701 -23.16 13.25 -11.17
N THR A 702 -23.62 13.82 -10.06
CA THR A 702 -24.97 13.59 -9.50
C THR A 702 -25.88 14.80 -9.61
N TYR A 703 -27.18 14.60 -9.59
CA TYR A 703 -28.17 15.66 -9.31
C TYR A 703 -29.25 15.10 -8.39
N ILE A 704 -29.97 16.00 -7.71
CA ILE A 704 -31.01 15.66 -6.75
C ILE A 704 -32.31 16.39 -7.09
N THR A 705 -33.33 16.26 -6.25
CA THR A 705 -34.65 16.90 -6.43
C THR A 705 -34.63 18.42 -6.23
N ASN A 706 -33.65 18.92 -5.48
CA ASN A 706 -33.40 20.33 -5.31
C ASN A 706 -32.33 20.82 -6.28
N ARG A 707 -32.39 22.10 -6.65
CA ARG A 707 -31.36 22.77 -7.46
C ARG A 707 -29.97 22.55 -6.84
N THR A 708 -29.05 22.08 -7.67
CA THR A 708 -27.63 21.98 -7.36
C THR A 708 -26.81 22.72 -8.40
N GLU A 709 -25.71 23.31 -7.97
CA GLU A 709 -24.75 23.96 -8.87
C GLU A 709 -23.63 22.99 -9.19
N LYS A 710 -23.28 22.90 -10.47
CA LYS A 710 -22.15 22.11 -10.95
C LYS A 710 -21.05 23.01 -11.46
N GLU A 711 -19.83 22.60 -11.18
CA GLU A 711 -18.62 23.27 -11.63
C GLU A 711 -17.58 22.22 -12.02
N PHE A 712 -17.02 22.39 -13.21
CA PHE A 712 -15.92 21.57 -13.70
C PHE A 712 -14.82 22.47 -14.21
N ILE A 713 -13.61 22.24 -13.70
CA ILE A 713 -12.39 22.83 -14.24
C ILE A 713 -11.68 21.72 -15.01
N PHE A 714 -11.39 21.98 -16.29
CA PHE A 714 -10.72 21.02 -17.16
C PHE A 714 -9.73 21.70 -18.08
N ARG A 715 -8.73 20.93 -18.54
CA ARG A 715 -7.74 21.35 -19.53
C ARG A 715 -8.10 20.74 -20.88
N SER A 716 -8.15 21.54 -21.93
CA SER A 716 -8.32 21.01 -23.29
C SER A 716 -7.14 20.12 -23.67
N THR A 717 -7.41 18.93 -24.22
CA THR A 717 -6.39 17.97 -24.67
C THR A 717 -5.85 18.27 -26.06
N GLU A 718 -6.56 19.08 -26.84
CA GLU A 718 -6.21 19.45 -28.20
C GLU A 718 -6.86 20.77 -28.62
N ASP A 719 -6.48 21.28 -29.80
CA ASP A 719 -7.18 22.39 -30.44
C ASP A 719 -8.47 21.87 -31.07
N CYS A 720 -9.60 22.50 -30.76
CA CYS A 720 -10.90 22.07 -31.26
C CYS A 720 -11.64 23.25 -31.87
N ALA A 721 -11.80 23.26 -33.18
CA ALA A 721 -12.50 24.35 -33.87
C ALA A 721 -14.04 24.27 -33.77
N SER A 722 -14.56 23.07 -33.48
CA SER A 722 -16.00 22.79 -33.44
C SER A 722 -16.31 21.81 -32.32
N CYS A 723 -16.24 22.28 -31.08
CA CYS A 723 -16.57 21.54 -29.87
C CYS A 723 -17.97 21.88 -29.37
N ALA A 724 -18.58 20.99 -28.60
CA ALA A 724 -19.85 21.25 -27.92
C ALA A 724 -19.84 20.70 -26.49
N VAL A 725 -20.60 21.35 -25.60
CA VAL A 725 -20.94 20.78 -24.29
C VAL A 725 -22.05 19.77 -24.50
N ARG A 726 -21.89 18.58 -23.94
CA ARG A 726 -22.89 17.51 -23.89
C ARG A 726 -23.28 17.25 -22.45
N LEU A 727 -24.58 17.23 -22.21
CA LEU A 727 -25.17 16.88 -20.92
C LEU A 727 -26.12 15.69 -21.12
N SER A 728 -25.77 14.54 -20.55
CA SER A 728 -26.48 13.28 -20.74
C SER A 728 -27.03 12.76 -19.42
N MET A 729 -28.35 12.62 -19.30
CA MET A 729 -29.01 11.90 -18.21
C MET A 729 -29.19 10.43 -18.57
N PHE A 730 -29.17 9.54 -17.58
CA PHE A 730 -29.40 8.10 -17.76
C PHE A 730 -30.72 7.67 -17.15
N LYS A 731 -31.21 6.47 -17.52
CA LYS A 731 -32.45 5.85 -17.04
C LYS A 731 -32.40 5.50 -15.55
N GLY A 732 -32.48 6.54 -14.76
CA GLY A 732 -32.61 6.61 -13.31
C GLY A 732 -33.31 7.89 -12.88
N ASP A 733 -33.88 8.64 -13.82
CA ASP A 733 -34.85 9.74 -13.68
C ASP A 733 -35.56 9.86 -15.04
N SER A 734 -36.69 10.55 -15.08
CA SER A 734 -37.43 10.91 -16.31
C SER A 734 -37.34 12.40 -16.65
N LEU A 735 -36.82 13.23 -15.74
CA LEU A 735 -36.66 14.67 -15.92
C LEU A 735 -35.26 15.12 -15.52
N LEU A 736 -34.64 15.93 -16.37
CA LEU A 736 -33.49 16.76 -16.04
C LEU A 736 -33.83 18.21 -16.36
N VAL A 737 -33.71 19.10 -15.37
CA VAL A 737 -33.89 20.55 -15.54
C VAL A 737 -32.53 21.22 -15.48
N LEU A 738 -32.22 22.04 -16.48
CA LEU A 738 -30.92 22.71 -16.62
C LEU A 738 -31.09 24.21 -16.84
N ASP A 739 -30.22 24.99 -16.22
CA ASP A 739 -30.13 26.44 -16.36
C ASP A 739 -28.68 26.92 -16.13
N ASN A 740 -28.41 28.19 -16.41
CA ASN A 740 -27.16 28.91 -16.15
C ASN A 740 -25.91 28.22 -16.71
N ILE A 741 -26.01 27.64 -17.90
CA ILE A 741 -24.88 26.93 -18.51
C ILE A 741 -23.85 27.95 -19.01
N SER A 742 -22.65 27.91 -18.46
CA SER A 742 -21.57 28.87 -18.74
C SER A 742 -20.23 28.15 -18.92
N LEU A 743 -19.48 28.51 -19.96
CA LEU A 743 -18.13 28.01 -20.25
C LEU A 743 -17.19 29.19 -20.53
N ARG A 744 -16.15 29.33 -19.71
CA ARG A 744 -15.16 30.42 -19.83
C ARG A 744 -13.74 29.91 -19.69
N GLN A 745 -12.79 30.67 -20.24
CA GLN A 745 -11.37 30.39 -20.05
C GLN A 745 -10.94 30.82 -18.64
N VAL A 746 -10.10 29.99 -18.01
CA VAL A 746 -9.53 30.27 -16.70
C VAL A 746 -8.03 29.97 -16.68
N SER A 747 -7.31 30.68 -15.81
CA SER A 747 -6.00 30.25 -15.34
C SER A 747 -6.15 29.69 -13.93
N VAL A 748 -5.40 28.64 -13.61
CA VAL A 748 -5.60 27.86 -12.38
C VAL A 748 -4.30 27.45 -11.73
N SER A 749 -4.37 27.24 -10.42
CA SER A 749 -3.33 26.63 -9.60
C SER A 749 -3.83 25.28 -9.07
N LEU A 750 -2.95 24.27 -9.04
CA LEU A 750 -3.27 22.93 -8.51
C LEU A 750 -3.35 22.98 -6.98
N LEU A 751 -4.44 22.47 -6.42
CA LEU A 751 -4.57 22.24 -4.98
C LEU A 751 -3.91 20.93 -4.62
N ASP A 752 -3.05 20.97 -3.60
CA ASP A 752 -2.51 19.74 -3.03
C ASP A 752 -3.57 19.05 -2.16
N SER A 753 -4.22 18.05 -2.73
CA SER A 753 -5.21 17.21 -2.06
C SER A 753 -4.68 16.54 -0.79
N THR A 754 -3.36 16.30 -0.71
CA THR A 754 -2.70 15.65 0.44
C THR A 754 -2.58 16.57 1.65
N LEU A 755 -2.62 17.89 1.43
CA LEU A 755 -2.59 18.89 2.52
C LEU A 755 -4.00 19.19 3.05
N SER A 756 -5.01 19.10 2.19
CA SER A 756 -6.39 19.42 2.54
C SER A 756 -7.13 18.27 3.23
N ASN A 757 -6.94 17.04 2.73
CA ASN A 757 -7.51 15.82 3.29
C ASN A 757 -6.52 15.20 4.28
N ARG A 758 -7.00 14.76 5.44
CA ARG A 758 -6.12 14.21 6.49
C ARG A 758 -6.46 12.77 6.80
N LEU A 759 -5.45 11.92 6.71
CA LEU A 759 -5.46 10.59 7.29
C LEU A 759 -4.86 10.66 8.70
N ILE A 760 -5.68 10.39 9.71
CA ILE A 760 -5.25 10.29 11.10
C ILE A 760 -5.03 8.83 11.44
N LEU A 761 -3.94 8.53 12.14
CA LEU A 761 -3.49 7.17 12.43
C LEU A 761 -3.30 7.00 13.94
N ASN A 762 -3.71 5.86 14.47
CA ASN A 762 -3.28 5.37 15.77
C ASN A 762 -2.83 3.92 15.62
N TYR A 763 -1.52 3.73 15.51
CA TYR A 763 -0.86 2.41 15.43
C TYR A 763 -0.32 1.94 16.78
N SER A 764 -0.71 2.59 17.88
CA SER A 764 -0.35 2.16 19.24
C SER A 764 -1.36 1.17 19.80
N ASP A 765 -0.98 0.53 20.90
CA ASP A 765 -1.79 -0.40 21.69
C ASP A 765 -2.83 0.30 22.57
N GLN A 766 -2.79 1.64 22.64
CA GLN A 766 -3.68 2.45 23.45
C GLN A 766 -4.54 3.36 22.59
N GLN A 767 -5.68 3.77 23.12
CA GLN A 767 -6.47 4.86 22.52
C GLN A 767 -5.66 6.16 22.57
N THR A 768 -5.69 6.93 21.48
CA THR A 768 -4.99 8.21 21.36
C THR A 768 -6.00 9.35 21.23
N GLU A 769 -5.79 10.43 22.00
CA GLU A 769 -6.55 11.68 21.81
C GLU A 769 -5.96 12.47 20.64
N ILE A 770 -6.81 12.82 19.68
CA ILE A 770 -6.46 13.62 18.51
C ILE A 770 -7.00 15.03 18.71
N ASN A 771 -6.14 16.02 18.61
CA ASN A 771 -6.49 17.43 18.69
C ASN A 771 -6.39 18.11 17.32
N LEU A 772 -7.47 18.76 16.91
CA LEU A 772 -7.61 19.45 15.62
C LEU A 772 -7.31 20.95 15.69
N ASN A 773 -6.88 21.48 16.85
CA ASN A 773 -6.46 22.88 17.06
C ASN A 773 -7.47 23.88 16.46
N ASP A 774 -8.74 23.77 16.89
CA ASP A 774 -9.90 24.57 16.42
C ASP A 774 -10.27 24.43 14.93
N THR A 775 -9.53 23.61 14.17
CA THR A 775 -9.85 23.34 12.76
C THR A 775 -11.04 22.39 12.68
N THR A 776 -12.03 22.78 11.87
CA THR A 776 -13.23 21.96 11.64
C THR A 776 -13.08 21.17 10.35
N TYR A 777 -13.32 19.87 10.45
CA TYR A 777 -13.36 18.92 9.34
C TYR A 777 -14.73 18.26 9.27
N PHE A 778 -14.98 17.57 8.16
CA PHE A 778 -16.05 16.57 8.07
C PHE A 778 -15.46 15.17 8.10
N ASP A 779 -16.17 14.23 8.71
CA ASP A 779 -15.90 12.81 8.48
C ASP A 779 -16.50 12.37 7.13
N LEU A 780 -16.29 11.10 6.78
CA LEU A 780 -16.82 10.55 5.53
C LEU A 780 -18.35 10.59 5.46
N ASN A 781 -19.04 10.48 6.59
CA ASN A 781 -20.51 10.53 6.68
C ASN A 781 -21.05 11.98 6.65
N GLY A 782 -20.18 12.98 6.57
CA GLY A 782 -20.53 14.40 6.59
C GLY A 782 -20.79 14.96 7.99
N ASN A 783 -20.47 14.22 9.05
CA ASN A 783 -20.54 14.76 10.41
C ASN A 783 -19.41 15.76 10.62
N THR A 784 -19.73 16.88 11.25
CA THR A 784 -18.74 17.89 11.64
C THR A 784 -17.88 17.39 12.79
N ILE A 785 -16.55 17.35 12.58
CA ILE A 785 -15.55 17.01 13.59
C ILE A 785 -14.73 18.26 13.92
N THR A 786 -14.67 18.64 15.19
CA THR A 786 -13.94 19.81 15.67
C THR A 786 -13.42 19.57 17.09
N GLY A 787 -12.41 20.32 17.52
CA GLY A 787 -11.80 20.19 18.84
C GLY A 787 -10.99 18.90 18.99
N THR A 788 -11.32 18.09 20.00
CA THR A 788 -10.62 16.83 20.31
C THR A 788 -11.54 15.63 20.17
N PHE A 789 -11.01 14.51 19.69
CA PHE A 789 -11.71 13.22 19.67
C PHE A 789 -10.75 12.07 19.97
N ASN A 790 -11.31 10.93 20.37
CA ASN A 790 -10.55 9.75 20.71
C ASN A 790 -10.50 8.78 19.54
N LEU A 791 -9.29 8.35 19.17
CA LEU A 791 -9.04 7.36 18.13
C LEU A 791 -8.62 6.02 18.78
N PRO A 792 -9.38 4.92 18.61
CA PRO A 792 -9.05 3.61 19.18
C PRO A 792 -7.65 3.10 18.78
N ALA A 793 -7.12 2.15 19.55
CA ALA A 793 -5.88 1.45 19.21
C ALA A 793 -5.98 0.78 17.83
N TYR A 794 -4.88 0.74 17.09
CA TYR A 794 -4.78 0.16 15.74
C TYR A 794 -5.89 0.59 14.77
N SER A 795 -6.28 1.86 14.82
CA SER A 795 -7.33 2.41 13.95
C SER A 795 -6.88 3.64 13.19
N SER A 796 -7.64 3.99 12.17
CA SER A 796 -7.40 5.13 11.31
C SER A 796 -8.70 5.86 10.99
N TYR A 797 -8.58 7.14 10.66
CA TYR A 797 -9.74 8.01 10.44
C TYR A 797 -9.45 9.02 9.32
N VAL A 798 -10.40 9.21 8.42
CA VAL A 798 -10.29 10.16 7.31
C VAL A 798 -11.08 11.43 7.65
N LEU A 799 -10.40 12.57 7.55
CA LEU A 799 -10.96 13.90 7.73
C LEU A 799 -10.88 14.67 6.42
N VAL A 800 -11.98 15.31 6.06
CA VAL A 800 -12.17 16.06 4.80
C VAL A 800 -12.39 17.54 5.12
N PRO A 801 -11.83 18.49 4.34
CA PRO A 801 -11.93 19.91 4.68
C PRO A 801 -13.36 20.45 4.63
N GLN A 802 -13.66 21.54 5.33
CA GLN A 802 -15.02 22.12 5.36
C GLN A 802 -15.52 22.67 4.01
N GLN A 803 -14.63 22.89 3.03
CA GLN A 803 -14.97 23.43 1.70
C GLN A 803 -15.76 22.45 0.80
N ILE A 804 -16.32 21.37 1.36
CA ILE A 804 -17.14 20.40 0.65
C ILE A 804 -18.48 21.01 0.25
N ILE A 805 -18.83 20.87 -1.03
CA ILE A 805 -20.22 20.91 -1.48
C ILE A 805 -20.75 19.48 -1.30
N PHE A 806 -21.51 19.22 -0.23
CA PHE A 806 -22.26 17.98 -0.12
C PHE A 806 -23.38 18.04 -1.16
N ASN A 807 -23.17 17.42 -2.32
CA ASN A 807 -24.25 17.19 -3.27
C ASN A 807 -25.26 16.13 -2.75
N SER A 808 -25.00 15.55 -1.57
CA SER A 808 -25.95 14.74 -0.83
C SER A 808 -25.89 15.06 0.67
N ILE A 809 -26.90 15.75 1.18
CA ILE A 809 -27.34 15.51 2.56
C ILE A 809 -28.62 14.68 2.41
N ASN A 810 -28.41 13.37 2.40
CA ASN A 810 -29.23 12.34 3.02
C ASN A 810 -28.89 11.01 2.34
N ASN A 811 -28.14 10.16 3.06
CA ASN A 811 -28.33 8.73 2.95
C ASN A 811 -29.86 8.46 2.94
N PRO A 812 -30.37 7.50 2.15
CA PRO A 812 -31.69 6.97 2.41
C PRO A 812 -31.60 6.23 3.75
N VAL A 813 -31.72 6.97 4.85
CA VAL A 813 -32.38 6.44 6.05
C VAL A 813 -33.67 5.88 5.50
N LEU A 814 -33.77 4.54 5.40
CA LEU A 814 -34.97 3.76 5.08
C LEU A 814 -36.15 4.69 4.82
N ASN A 815 -36.27 5.17 3.57
CA ASN A 815 -37.37 6.05 3.22
C ASN A 815 -38.61 5.23 3.58
N GLN A 816 -39.32 5.64 4.64
CA GLN A 816 -40.68 5.19 4.83
C GLN A 816 -41.40 5.64 3.57
N SER A 817 -41.63 4.70 2.67
CA SER A 817 -42.21 4.95 1.37
C SER A 817 -43.54 5.67 1.57
N THR A 818 -43.59 6.98 1.38
CA THR A 818 -44.79 7.77 1.71
C THR A 818 -45.88 7.54 0.67
N ILE A 819 -47.13 7.38 1.11
CA ILE A 819 -48.28 7.33 0.20
C ILE A 819 -48.64 8.73 -0.29
N GLN A 820 -48.96 8.89 -1.59
CA GLN A 820 -49.47 10.16 -2.11
C GLN A 820 -51.00 10.15 -2.08
N VAL A 821 -51.61 11.29 -1.73
CA VAL A 821 -53.07 11.44 -1.63
C VAL A 821 -53.50 12.71 -2.38
N TYR A 822 -54.30 12.58 -3.44
CA TYR A 822 -54.80 13.72 -4.22
C TYR A 822 -56.23 13.53 -4.73
N PRO A 823 -57.04 14.59 -4.85
CA PRO A 823 -56.75 15.93 -4.34
C PRO A 823 -56.74 15.94 -2.80
N ASN A 824 -55.95 16.81 -2.19
CA ASN A 824 -55.96 17.02 -0.74
C ASN A 824 -55.59 18.49 -0.46
N PRO A 825 -56.54 19.37 -0.13
CA PRO A 825 -57.91 19.08 0.31
C PRO A 825 -58.83 18.47 -0.76
N ALA A 826 -59.76 17.62 -0.32
CA ALA A 826 -60.68 16.85 -1.17
C ALA A 826 -62.15 17.20 -0.88
N THR A 827 -63.01 17.17 -1.91
CA THR A 827 -64.47 17.17 -1.72
C THR A 827 -64.97 15.75 -1.56
N ASP A 828 -65.27 15.02 -2.63
CA ASP A 828 -66.00 13.74 -2.50
C ASP A 828 -65.12 12.51 -2.67
N HIS A 829 -63.93 12.65 -3.26
CA HIS A 829 -63.05 11.52 -3.53
C HIS A 829 -61.57 11.92 -3.41
N ILE A 830 -60.74 10.93 -3.07
CA ILE A 830 -59.28 10.99 -3.17
C ILE A 830 -58.76 9.78 -3.91
N GLN A 831 -57.63 9.94 -4.58
CA GLN A 831 -56.81 8.86 -5.06
C GLN A 831 -55.59 8.73 -4.15
N ILE A 832 -55.28 7.48 -3.82
CA ILE A 832 -54.09 7.12 -3.06
C ILE A 832 -53.15 6.36 -3.99
N ILE A 833 -51.92 6.84 -4.12
CA ILE A 833 -50.86 6.15 -4.87
C ILE A 833 -49.92 5.52 -3.85
N LEU A 834 -49.78 4.20 -3.95
CA LEU A 834 -48.80 3.43 -3.22
C LEU A 834 -47.44 3.48 -3.94
N PRO A 835 -46.33 3.43 -3.20
CA PRO A 835 -44.98 3.52 -3.79
C PRO A 835 -44.59 2.28 -4.62
N GLU A 836 -45.24 1.14 -4.43
CA GLU A 836 -45.03 -0.11 -5.18
C GLU A 836 -46.26 -1.04 -5.07
N TYR A 837 -46.30 -2.14 -5.85
CA TYR A 837 -47.39 -3.13 -5.83
C TYR A 837 -47.41 -3.93 -4.51
N HIS A 838 -48.59 -4.14 -3.92
CA HIS A 838 -48.73 -4.90 -2.66
C HIS A 838 -49.99 -5.77 -2.66
N MET A 839 -49.88 -7.04 -2.23
CA MET A 839 -51.05 -7.91 -2.04
C MET A 839 -51.66 -7.73 -0.65
N GLY A 840 -52.98 -7.52 -0.56
CA GLY A 840 -53.71 -7.56 0.72
C GLY A 840 -53.70 -6.27 1.55
N SER A 841 -53.53 -5.10 0.93
CA SER A 841 -53.56 -3.80 1.62
C SER A 841 -54.97 -3.44 2.11
N SER A 842 -55.08 -2.66 3.18
CA SER A 842 -56.33 -2.01 3.63
C SER A 842 -56.07 -0.56 4.00
N TYR A 843 -57.08 0.30 3.94
CA TYR A 843 -56.97 1.67 4.45
C TYR A 843 -57.95 1.94 5.59
N GLU A 844 -57.58 2.87 6.46
CA GLU A 844 -58.38 3.41 7.56
C GLU A 844 -58.39 4.94 7.47
N VAL A 845 -59.56 5.57 7.55
CA VAL A 845 -59.70 7.02 7.76
C VAL A 845 -60.08 7.25 9.22
N ILE A 846 -59.28 8.02 9.95
CA ILE A 846 -59.42 8.27 11.38
C ILE A 846 -59.59 9.77 11.61
N ASN A 847 -60.51 10.19 12.48
CA ASN A 847 -60.65 11.61 12.82
C ASN A 847 -59.55 12.07 13.80
N ILE A 848 -59.41 13.39 14.01
CA ILE A 848 -58.37 13.94 14.91
C ILE A 848 -58.49 13.49 16.38
N SER A 849 -59.65 13.00 16.82
CA SER A 849 -59.83 12.41 18.15
C SER A 849 -59.45 10.92 18.22
N GLY A 850 -58.91 10.35 17.14
CA GLY A 850 -58.48 8.95 17.06
C GLY A 850 -59.60 7.94 16.81
N GLN A 851 -60.82 8.40 16.48
CA GLN A 851 -61.95 7.51 16.16
C GLN A 851 -61.89 7.07 14.70
N LEU A 852 -62.06 5.77 14.45
CA LEU A 852 -62.14 5.21 13.11
C LEU A 852 -63.44 5.63 12.42
N VAL A 853 -63.31 6.24 11.23
CA VAL A 853 -64.42 6.78 10.42
C VAL A 853 -64.76 5.83 9.28
N LYS A 854 -63.75 5.25 8.61
CA LYS A 854 -63.94 4.31 7.49
C LYS A 854 -62.78 3.31 7.44
N ARG A 855 -63.06 2.05 7.08
CA ARG A 855 -62.04 1.03 6.82
C ARG A 855 -62.48 0.10 5.69
N GLU A 856 -61.61 -0.11 4.70
CA GLU A 856 -61.87 -1.04 3.60
C GLU A 856 -60.59 -1.76 3.15
N SER A 857 -60.74 -2.97 2.62
CA SER A 857 -59.67 -3.70 1.92
C SER A 857 -59.46 -3.13 0.52
N MET A 858 -58.21 -3.11 0.06
CA MET A 858 -57.78 -2.58 -1.22
C MET A 858 -57.41 -3.71 -2.18
N SER A 859 -57.54 -3.47 -3.49
CA SER A 859 -56.97 -4.35 -4.52
C SER A 859 -55.43 -4.29 -4.48
N SER A 860 -54.76 -5.10 -5.30
CA SER A 860 -53.29 -5.09 -5.40
C SER A 860 -52.73 -3.96 -6.28
N ASP A 861 -53.58 -3.08 -6.79
CA ASP A 861 -53.17 -2.00 -7.69
C ASP A 861 -52.32 -0.94 -6.97
N VAL A 862 -51.65 -0.09 -7.73
CA VAL A 862 -50.82 0.99 -7.18
C VAL A 862 -51.67 2.23 -6.88
N VAL A 863 -52.79 2.40 -7.57
CA VAL A 863 -53.68 3.56 -7.45
C VAL A 863 -55.06 3.10 -6.99
N HIS A 864 -55.57 3.72 -5.92
CA HIS A 864 -56.92 3.41 -5.42
C HIS A 864 -57.73 4.69 -5.19
N SER A 865 -59.00 4.64 -5.57
CA SER A 865 -59.95 5.71 -5.28
C SER A 865 -60.66 5.42 -3.95
N ILE A 866 -60.74 6.42 -3.07
CA ILE A 866 -61.48 6.39 -1.81
C ILE A 866 -62.59 7.44 -1.89
N ASP A 867 -63.82 6.98 -1.73
CA ASP A 867 -65.00 7.84 -1.59
C ASP A 867 -65.11 8.38 -0.15
N LEU A 868 -65.18 9.70 -0.04
CA LEU A 868 -65.30 10.49 1.18
C LEU A 868 -66.64 11.24 1.28
N SER A 869 -67.57 11.06 0.33
CA SER A 869 -68.85 11.78 0.25
C SER A 869 -69.72 11.64 1.51
N HIS A 870 -69.54 10.57 2.27
CA HIS A 870 -70.27 10.27 3.51
C HIS A 870 -69.57 10.76 4.80
N ILE A 871 -68.43 11.45 4.67
CA ILE A 871 -67.63 11.93 5.79
C ILE A 871 -67.77 13.46 5.90
N THR A 872 -67.97 13.98 7.11
CA THR A 872 -68.14 15.42 7.36
C THR A 872 -66.86 16.22 7.06
N PRO A 873 -66.94 17.50 6.64
CA PRO A 873 -65.78 18.38 6.50
C PRO A 873 -64.90 18.42 7.75
N GLY A 874 -63.58 18.35 7.58
CA GLY A 874 -62.64 18.26 8.69
C GLY A 874 -61.26 17.69 8.32
N ILE A 875 -60.39 17.62 9.32
CA ILE A 875 -59.06 16.99 9.19
C ILE A 875 -59.16 15.53 9.66
N TYR A 876 -58.57 14.64 8.88
CA TYR A 876 -58.50 13.21 9.12
C TYR A 876 -57.05 12.72 8.96
N ILE A 877 -56.80 11.53 9.48
CA ILE A 877 -55.58 10.75 9.29
C ILE A 877 -55.97 9.54 8.45
N LEU A 878 -55.41 9.43 7.25
CA LEU A 878 -55.49 8.23 6.43
C LEU A 878 -54.32 7.31 6.81
N ARG A 879 -54.62 6.05 7.14
CA ARG A 879 -53.62 4.99 7.30
C ARG A 879 -53.80 3.94 6.22
N VAL A 880 -52.70 3.48 5.62
CA VAL A 880 -52.69 2.30 4.75
C VAL A 880 -51.86 1.23 5.42
N ILE A 881 -52.42 0.05 5.59
CA ILE A 881 -51.85 -1.07 6.34
C ILE A 881 -51.62 -2.22 5.37
N ASN A 882 -50.38 -2.72 5.31
CA ASN A 882 -49.99 -3.91 4.55
C ASN A 882 -48.98 -4.76 5.34
N GLU A 883 -48.48 -5.83 4.71
CA GLU A 883 -47.50 -6.76 5.30
C GLU A 883 -46.13 -6.14 5.64
N ARG A 884 -45.78 -4.98 5.07
CA ARG A 884 -44.52 -4.26 5.33
C ARG A 884 -44.65 -3.18 6.41
N GLY A 885 -45.87 -2.77 6.78
CA GLY A 885 -46.08 -1.80 7.85
C GLY A 885 -47.33 -0.93 7.67
N VAL A 886 -47.32 0.24 8.31
CA VAL A 886 -48.43 1.20 8.32
C VAL A 886 -47.93 2.54 7.75
N TYR A 887 -48.48 2.95 6.62
CA TYR A 887 -48.29 4.29 6.06
C TYR A 887 -49.36 5.23 6.62
N THR A 888 -49.01 6.51 6.86
CA THR A 888 -49.95 7.49 7.44
C THR A 888 -49.83 8.82 6.72
N GLN A 889 -50.96 9.43 6.33
CA GLN A 889 -51.02 10.72 5.65
C GLN A 889 -52.16 11.59 6.21
N ARG A 890 -51.93 12.89 6.40
CA ARG A 890 -52.99 13.85 6.74
C ARG A 890 -53.93 14.04 5.55
N LEU A 891 -55.24 13.94 5.78
CA LEU A 891 -56.29 14.17 4.81
C LEU A 891 -57.16 15.35 5.25
N VAL A 892 -57.49 16.26 4.33
CA VAL A 892 -58.37 17.41 4.57
C VAL A 892 -59.62 17.26 3.69
N LYS A 893 -60.78 17.09 4.32
CA LYS A 893 -62.10 17.09 3.67
C LYS A 893 -62.69 18.50 3.72
N LEU A 894 -63.01 19.07 2.56
CA LEU A 894 -63.71 20.35 2.41
C LEU A 894 -65.21 20.22 2.65
#